data_AF-A0A6Q2ZG01-F1
#
_entry.id   AF-A0A6Q2ZG01-F1
#
_cell.length_a   1.000
_cell.length_b   1.000
_cell.length_c   1.000
_cell.angle_alpha   90.00
_cell.angle_beta   90.00
_cell.angle_gamma   90.00
#
_symmetry.space_group_name_H-M   'P 1'
#
loop_
_entity.id
_entity.type
_entity.pdbx_description
1 polymer ?
#
loop_
_entity_poly.entity_id
_entity_poly.type
_entity_poly.pdbx_seq_one_letter_code
_entity_poly.pdbx_strand_id
1 'polypeptide(L)'
;MDSVPAASEPRTQSRVSPDNNTKTNNLQETRRRGRMDRSKGQEDIANHMMNLDLGHKGPATGTGLVFSDIFSRYHCLWDPSHPECPQRVTSVMDMVEQQGLQSRCVLVEAQPATEEQLLLVHTKEYVDLMRSTQQMNEDQLKALSDTYNSVYIHPSYTCACYAVGSVLQLVDKLMTSDLRNGFSVARPPGHHAHSEKMNGYCMFNNLAIAARYAQTHHQVARVLVVDWDVHHGQGIQYIFQEDPSVLYFSVHRYEEGLFWPHLAESDSNSVGSGPGEGYNINLPWNQVGMTDADYITAFQQLLLPVAYEFQPQLVLVAAGFDCMTGDPKGEMSATAQGLSVLTHMLMGLAQGKVLLALEGGYNLQSTAEGVCACLRTLLGESCPRLRSPSGPSDGALRSISRSISALYPYWTSLQVLEGGPLSCIDTLKKMKDTSTLTTAEEMKDTSTLTTGLVYDQRMMEHHNMWDSHHPELPQRIQRIFSLHESLGLVSRCLMLPARLATEEELALCHSSKHIAQIKATEVMKPRDLHRLGNEYNSIFISAESYRSARLAVGACFNMAQAVLNGRVRNGAAVVRPPGHHAEKDAACGFCFFNSAALTARYAQSISQKPLRVLILDWDVHHGNGTQHIFEEDDSVLYVSLHRYEDGTFFPSSEDADYSRVGLGRGAGFNVNIPWNGAKMGDAEYLAAFHSVVMPVAREFDPGLVLVSAGFDAARGDPLGGYQVTPEGYANLTHLLLGLAGGRVLVILEGGYNLTSISESMSACTSVLLGDPPPPLPCRSPPHPNAAVSINNVIRTHAPYWRSLRIQLPESLRLSLPSPKHRGKRTSKGKGKKSPRQGDGGGASPGQTTRLSTGGQGNCDLDDLTKGLVSLDLNQTASPNPSPASVAVGGARQKLRPGPLESPVKGLNKEATTVGNTPEILHPTPDRPKTVDQENGSPETEFQGGTLYVVDPLSWCPHLDAVKPVPAGGMDVFLPCEDCGSDAENWICLTCYKVFCGRYVNQHMVTHGLVSEHPVVLSFADLSVWCYSCEAYVHNQAVFEAKDTAHRVKFGEDMPFST
;
A
#
# COMPACT_ATOMS: atom_id res chain seq x y z
N MET A 1 4.45 -12.04 -73.09
CA MET A 1 5.32 -13.21 -72.82
C MET A 1 4.88 -13.83 -71.51
N ASP A 2 3.65 -14.36 -71.36
CA ASP A 2 2.88 -15.37 -72.15
C ASP A 2 3.10 -16.78 -71.55
N SER A 3 2.10 -17.63 -71.31
CA SER A 3 0.63 -17.46 -71.31
C SER A 3 -0.07 -18.67 -70.62
N VAL A 4 -1.32 -18.49 -70.15
CA VAL A 4 -2.28 -19.57 -69.76
C VAL A 4 -2.71 -20.39 -71.01
N PRO A 5 -3.41 -21.57 -70.96
CA PRO A 5 -4.39 -22.10 -69.97
C PRO A 5 -3.93 -23.47 -69.34
N ALA A 6 -4.70 -24.50 -68.91
CA ALA A 6 -6.13 -24.84 -69.06
C ALA A 6 -6.72 -25.87 -68.04
N ALA A 7 -8.01 -26.17 -68.26
CA ALA A 7 -8.96 -27.17 -67.72
C ALA A 7 -8.60 -28.68 -67.98
N SER A 8 -9.28 -29.73 -67.46
CA SER A 8 -10.45 -29.91 -66.55
C SER A 8 -10.58 -31.35 -65.98
N GLU A 9 -11.59 -31.56 -65.12
CA GLU A 9 -12.19 -32.81 -64.52
C GLU A 9 -12.66 -33.91 -65.54
N PRO A 10 -13.33 -35.07 -65.19
CA PRO A 10 -14.02 -35.45 -63.91
C PRO A 10 -14.19 -36.95 -63.47
N ARG A 11 -14.92 -37.13 -62.34
CA ARG A 11 -15.92 -38.19 -61.97
C ARG A 11 -15.52 -39.56 -61.32
N THR A 12 -16.00 -39.74 -60.07
CA THR A 12 -16.80 -40.89 -59.47
C THR A 12 -16.39 -42.37 -59.71
N GLN A 13 -16.50 -43.37 -58.81
CA GLN A 13 -17.06 -43.60 -57.43
C GLN A 13 -16.69 -45.08 -57.01
N SER A 14 -16.91 -45.67 -55.81
CA SER A 14 -17.26 -45.29 -54.42
C SER A 14 -17.00 -46.47 -53.43
N ARG A 15 -17.18 -46.26 -52.11
CA ARG A 15 -17.41 -47.23 -51.00
C ARG A 15 -16.41 -48.39 -50.74
N VAL A 16 -15.85 -48.40 -49.52
CA VAL A 16 -16.03 -49.40 -48.43
C VAL A 16 -15.29 -48.91 -47.16
N SER A 17 -15.77 -49.26 -45.96
CA SER A 17 -15.13 -48.92 -44.65
C SER A 17 -14.55 -50.19 -44.00
N PRO A 18 -13.55 -50.10 -43.09
CA PRO A 18 -13.86 -49.88 -41.67
C PRO A 18 -12.85 -49.07 -40.82
N ASP A 19 -13.33 -48.68 -39.63
CA ASP A 19 -12.64 -48.43 -38.34
C ASP A 19 -11.46 -47.43 -38.12
N ASN A 20 -11.75 -46.51 -37.17
CA ASN A 20 -10.88 -46.02 -36.07
C ASN A 20 -9.48 -45.43 -36.34
N ASN A 21 -9.37 -44.10 -36.29
CA ASN A 21 -8.46 -43.44 -35.33
C ASN A 21 -8.78 -41.94 -35.07
N THR A 22 -9.37 -41.60 -33.93
CA THR A 22 -9.64 -40.21 -33.50
C THR A 22 -8.59 -39.73 -32.47
N LYS A 23 -7.44 -39.21 -32.94
CA LYS A 23 -6.37 -38.77 -32.01
C LYS A 23 -5.41 -37.67 -32.49
N THR A 24 -5.87 -36.73 -33.33
CA THR A 24 -4.99 -35.72 -33.97
C THR A 24 -5.34 -34.24 -33.74
N ASN A 25 -6.59 -33.86 -33.45
CA ASN A 25 -6.98 -32.43 -33.50
C ASN A 25 -6.42 -31.54 -32.36
N ASN A 26 -6.21 -32.07 -31.14
CA ASN A 26 -5.79 -31.25 -29.99
C ASN A 26 -4.42 -30.58 -30.16
N LEU A 27 -3.53 -31.09 -31.03
CA LEU A 27 -2.18 -30.54 -31.20
C LEU A 27 -2.15 -29.20 -31.94
N GLN A 28 -3.06 -28.99 -32.91
CA GLN A 28 -3.10 -27.74 -33.68
C GLN A 28 -3.70 -26.58 -32.88
N GLU A 29 -4.71 -26.86 -32.06
CA GLU A 29 -5.35 -25.85 -31.21
C GLU A 29 -4.45 -25.42 -30.05
N THR A 30 -3.75 -26.37 -29.43
CA THR A 30 -2.69 -26.08 -28.42
C THR A 30 -1.57 -25.22 -29.03
N ARG A 31 -1.15 -25.51 -30.28
CA ARG A 31 -0.17 -24.70 -31.01
C ARG A 31 -0.68 -23.32 -31.43
N ARG A 32 -1.99 -23.09 -31.53
CA ARG A 32 -2.57 -21.75 -31.73
C ARG A 32 -2.57 -20.94 -30.44
N ARG A 33 -2.98 -21.52 -29.31
CA ARG A 33 -2.93 -20.85 -27.99
C ARG A 33 -1.50 -20.43 -27.62
N GLY A 34 -0.55 -21.36 -27.65
CA GLY A 34 0.86 -21.06 -27.40
C GLY A 34 1.56 -20.14 -28.41
N ARG A 35 0.85 -19.65 -29.44
CA ARG A 35 1.32 -18.59 -30.36
C ARG A 35 0.69 -17.23 -30.05
N MET A 36 -0.51 -17.18 -29.46
CA MET A 36 -1.11 -15.96 -28.88
C MET A 36 -0.51 -15.62 -27.51
N ASP A 37 -0.26 -16.62 -26.65
CA ASP A 37 0.41 -16.38 -25.36
C ASP A 37 1.82 -15.81 -25.57
N ARG A 38 2.49 -16.21 -26.66
CA ARG A 38 3.79 -15.65 -27.07
C ARG A 38 3.71 -14.23 -27.63
N SER A 39 2.65 -13.83 -28.33
CA SER A 39 2.55 -12.44 -28.80
C SER A 39 2.26 -11.50 -27.63
N LYS A 40 1.33 -11.87 -26.73
CA LYS A 40 1.07 -11.09 -25.50
C LYS A 40 2.33 -10.90 -24.66
N GLY A 41 3.07 -11.98 -24.37
CA GLY A 41 4.32 -11.88 -23.62
C GLY A 41 5.40 -11.03 -24.32
N GLN A 42 5.35 -10.84 -25.64
CA GLN A 42 6.23 -9.93 -26.37
C GLN A 42 5.71 -8.48 -26.37
N GLU A 43 4.40 -8.26 -26.39
CA GLU A 43 3.78 -6.94 -26.22
C GLU A 43 3.99 -6.41 -24.80
N ASP A 44 3.81 -7.25 -23.76
CA ASP A 44 4.07 -6.90 -22.36
C ASP A 44 5.55 -6.51 -22.13
N ILE A 45 6.49 -7.24 -22.73
CA ILE A 45 7.93 -6.90 -22.67
C ILE A 45 8.24 -5.62 -23.47
N ALA A 46 7.66 -5.43 -24.66
CA ALA A 46 7.84 -4.21 -25.44
C ALA A 46 7.33 -2.96 -24.70
N ASN A 47 6.17 -3.07 -24.03
CA ASN A 47 5.62 -2.03 -23.17
C ASN A 47 6.50 -1.75 -21.94
N HIS A 48 7.20 -2.76 -21.41
CA HIS A 48 8.16 -2.58 -20.33
C HIS A 48 9.45 -1.88 -20.83
N MET A 49 9.93 -2.23 -22.03
CA MET A 49 11.09 -1.59 -22.65
C MET A 49 10.83 -0.15 -23.08
N MET A 50 9.60 0.21 -23.46
CA MET A 50 9.22 1.62 -23.74
C MET A 50 9.27 2.52 -22.50
N ASN A 51 9.19 1.97 -21.28
CA ASN A 51 9.36 2.72 -20.03
C ASN A 51 10.82 2.83 -19.58
N LEU A 52 11.79 2.31 -20.36
CA LEU A 52 13.23 2.39 -20.10
C LEU A 52 13.94 3.36 -21.06
N ASP A 53 13.22 4.33 -21.63
CA ASP A 53 13.84 5.45 -22.33
C ASP A 53 14.54 6.39 -21.33
N LEU A 54 15.83 6.14 -21.13
CA LEU A 54 16.73 7.02 -20.36
C LEU A 54 17.00 8.37 -21.06
N GLY A 55 16.34 8.64 -22.20
CA GLY A 55 16.34 9.86 -23.00
C GLY A 55 15.72 11.11 -22.36
N HIS A 56 16.08 11.40 -21.12
CA HIS A 56 16.15 12.77 -20.56
C HIS A 56 14.93 13.70 -20.74
N LYS A 57 13.71 13.14 -20.69
CA LYS A 57 12.52 13.89 -20.24
C LYS A 57 12.31 13.63 -18.74
N GLY A 58 12.16 14.69 -17.96
CA GLY A 58 11.78 14.58 -16.54
C GLY A 58 10.34 14.07 -16.37
N PRO A 59 9.95 13.60 -15.18
CA PRO A 59 8.58 13.22 -14.90
C PRO A 59 7.62 14.39 -15.12
N ALA A 60 6.38 14.10 -15.50
CA ALA A 60 5.38 15.12 -15.80
C ALA A 60 5.17 16.06 -14.59
N THR A 61 5.13 17.36 -14.87
CA THR A 61 4.96 18.44 -13.88
C THR A 61 3.89 19.42 -14.34
N GLY A 62 3.35 20.20 -13.41
CA GLY A 62 2.32 21.19 -13.68
C GLY A 62 0.90 20.60 -13.78
N THR A 63 -0.06 21.49 -13.53
CA THR A 63 -1.51 21.21 -13.55
C THR A 63 -2.13 21.95 -14.72
N GLY A 64 -2.83 21.22 -15.58
CA GLY A 64 -3.64 21.82 -16.64
C GLY A 64 -4.89 22.51 -16.09
N LEU A 65 -5.22 23.69 -16.59
CA LEU A 65 -6.49 24.38 -16.30
C LEU A 65 -7.16 24.76 -17.62
N VAL A 66 -8.40 24.31 -17.81
CA VAL A 66 -9.23 24.69 -18.97
C VAL A 66 -10.41 25.53 -18.51
N PHE A 67 -10.58 26.69 -19.14
CA PHE A 67 -11.75 27.56 -19.04
C PHE A 67 -11.95 28.29 -20.39
N SER A 68 -13.17 28.77 -20.66
CA SER A 68 -13.48 29.56 -21.85
C SER A 68 -14.75 30.40 -21.67
N ASP A 69 -14.75 31.62 -22.19
CA ASP A 69 -15.90 32.55 -22.22
C ASP A 69 -17.13 32.01 -22.97
N ILE A 70 -17.06 30.83 -23.61
CA ILE A 70 -18.25 30.16 -24.14
C ILE A 70 -19.13 29.60 -23.01
N PHE A 71 -18.53 29.17 -21.90
CA PHE A 71 -19.21 28.53 -20.77
C PHE A 71 -20.13 29.45 -19.98
N SER A 72 -19.99 30.77 -20.12
CA SER A 72 -20.89 31.77 -19.53
C SER A 72 -22.08 32.16 -20.42
N ARG A 73 -22.16 31.66 -21.67
CA ARG A 73 -23.18 32.06 -22.66
C ARG A 73 -24.47 31.24 -22.60
N TYR A 74 -24.40 30.03 -22.04
CA TYR A 74 -25.51 29.10 -21.90
C TYR A 74 -26.29 29.37 -20.59
N HIS A 75 -27.59 29.65 -20.66
CA HIS A 75 -28.42 29.97 -19.49
C HIS A 75 -29.90 29.61 -19.73
N CYS A 76 -30.67 29.48 -18.65
CA CYS A 76 -32.10 29.20 -18.74
C CYS A 76 -32.87 30.46 -19.17
N LEU A 77 -33.61 30.38 -20.28
CA LEU A 77 -34.34 31.51 -20.87
C LEU A 77 -35.60 31.87 -20.05
N TRP A 78 -36.27 30.86 -19.50
CA TRP A 78 -37.57 30.97 -18.83
C TRP A 78 -37.49 30.97 -17.28
N ASP A 79 -36.30 30.79 -16.71
CA ASP A 79 -36.04 30.90 -15.26
C ASP A 79 -34.70 31.61 -15.00
N PRO A 80 -34.70 32.93 -14.72
CA PRO A 80 -33.48 33.68 -14.42
C PRO A 80 -32.92 33.38 -13.01
N SER A 81 -33.60 32.57 -12.21
CA SER A 81 -33.15 32.08 -10.89
C SER A 81 -32.67 30.62 -10.90
N HIS A 82 -32.55 30.02 -12.08
CA HIS A 82 -32.15 28.62 -12.24
C HIS A 82 -30.75 28.37 -11.62
N PRO A 83 -30.57 27.32 -10.78
CA PRO A 83 -29.34 27.14 -10.01
C PRO A 83 -28.13 26.80 -10.89
N GLU A 84 -28.33 26.02 -11.94
CA GLU A 84 -27.29 25.79 -12.95
C GLU A 84 -27.27 27.02 -13.89
N CYS A 85 -26.27 27.89 -13.71
CA CYS A 85 -26.20 29.23 -14.30
C CYS A 85 -24.75 29.64 -14.66
N PRO A 86 -24.56 30.64 -15.56
CA PRO A 86 -23.23 31.17 -15.94
C PRO A 86 -22.31 31.54 -14.77
N GLN A 87 -22.90 32.10 -13.71
CA GLN A 87 -22.18 32.62 -12.56
C GLN A 87 -21.35 31.55 -11.84
N ARG A 88 -21.73 30.27 -11.94
CA ARG A 88 -20.99 29.14 -11.36
C ARG A 88 -19.53 29.13 -11.79
N VAL A 89 -19.26 29.20 -13.10
CA VAL A 89 -17.89 29.15 -13.64
C VAL A 89 -17.18 30.50 -13.58
N THR A 90 -17.91 31.63 -13.67
CA THR A 90 -17.25 32.94 -13.54
C THR A 90 -16.77 33.17 -12.11
N SER A 91 -17.61 32.91 -11.08
CA SER A 91 -17.21 33.06 -9.67
C SER A 91 -16.09 32.09 -9.26
N VAL A 92 -16.02 30.89 -9.86
CA VAL A 92 -14.86 30.01 -9.74
C VAL A 92 -13.61 30.67 -10.30
N MET A 93 -13.64 31.16 -11.55
CA MET A 93 -12.47 31.76 -12.19
C MET A 93 -12.03 33.07 -11.53
N ASP A 94 -12.97 33.93 -11.14
CA ASP A 94 -12.74 35.15 -10.36
C ASP A 94 -11.92 34.84 -9.09
N MET A 95 -12.27 33.75 -8.38
CA MET A 95 -11.57 33.33 -7.17
C MET A 95 -10.21 32.66 -7.47
N VAL A 96 -10.12 31.87 -8.54
CA VAL A 96 -8.89 31.19 -8.99
C VAL A 96 -7.83 32.21 -9.47
N GLU A 97 -8.25 33.33 -10.05
CA GLU A 97 -7.39 34.49 -10.34
C GLU A 97 -7.02 35.27 -9.06
N GLN A 98 -8.00 35.64 -8.23
CA GLN A 98 -7.77 36.39 -6.98
C GLN A 98 -6.82 35.67 -6.00
N GLN A 99 -6.84 34.34 -5.98
CA GLN A 99 -5.95 33.51 -5.15
C GLN A 99 -4.61 33.16 -5.84
N GLY A 100 -4.33 33.70 -7.03
CA GLY A 100 -3.07 33.49 -7.76
C GLY A 100 -2.84 32.05 -8.25
N LEU A 101 -3.90 31.24 -8.30
CA LEU A 101 -3.84 29.84 -8.72
C LEU A 101 -3.75 29.74 -10.26
N GLN A 102 -4.49 30.59 -10.98
CA GLN A 102 -4.46 30.62 -12.46
C GLN A 102 -3.04 30.76 -13.02
N SER A 103 -2.23 31.65 -12.46
CA SER A 103 -0.84 31.91 -12.87
C SER A 103 0.15 30.79 -12.55
N ARG A 104 -0.29 29.74 -11.83
CA ARG A 104 0.50 28.55 -11.49
C ARG A 104 0.07 27.31 -12.28
N CYS A 105 -1.11 27.35 -12.90
CA CYS A 105 -1.59 26.33 -13.83
C CYS A 105 -1.04 26.57 -15.24
N VAL A 106 -0.92 25.49 -16.02
CA VAL A 106 -0.74 25.58 -17.47
C VAL A 106 -2.12 25.73 -18.09
N LEU A 107 -2.41 26.89 -18.69
CA LEU A 107 -3.66 27.11 -19.39
C LEU A 107 -3.70 26.22 -20.65
N VAL A 108 -4.75 25.41 -20.78
CA VAL A 108 -4.98 24.51 -21.92
C VAL A 108 -6.20 25.02 -22.69
N GLU A 109 -6.07 25.14 -24.01
CA GLU A 109 -7.10 25.73 -24.86
C GLU A 109 -8.31 24.79 -25.01
N ALA A 110 -9.49 25.30 -24.65
CA ALA A 110 -10.77 24.61 -24.84
C ALA A 110 -11.11 24.47 -26.32
N GLN A 111 -11.36 23.25 -26.78
CA GLN A 111 -11.79 22.94 -28.15
C GLN A 111 -13.19 22.29 -28.15
N PRO A 112 -13.97 22.41 -29.23
CA PRO A 112 -15.22 21.66 -29.39
C PRO A 112 -14.93 20.19 -29.68
N ALA A 113 -15.60 19.28 -28.97
CA ALA A 113 -15.62 17.86 -29.34
C ALA A 113 -16.25 17.66 -30.73
N THR A 114 -15.67 16.75 -31.51
CA THR A 114 -16.16 16.39 -32.85
C THR A 114 -17.38 15.47 -32.76
N GLU A 115 -18.09 15.26 -33.87
CA GLU A 115 -19.21 14.31 -33.92
C GLU A 115 -18.74 12.88 -33.57
N GLU A 116 -17.59 12.46 -34.11
CA GLU A 116 -16.99 11.15 -33.85
C GLU A 116 -16.66 10.94 -32.37
N GLN A 117 -16.23 12.00 -31.66
CA GLN A 117 -15.98 11.96 -30.22
C GLN A 117 -17.28 11.85 -29.41
N LEU A 118 -18.34 12.59 -29.76
CA LEU A 118 -19.65 12.47 -29.11
C LEU A 118 -20.26 11.05 -29.32
N LEU A 119 -20.07 10.48 -30.51
CA LEU A 119 -20.54 9.14 -30.89
C LEU A 119 -19.79 7.98 -30.20
N LEU A 120 -18.76 8.26 -29.38
CA LEU A 120 -18.16 7.26 -28.49
C LEU A 120 -19.10 6.79 -27.36
N VAL A 121 -20.17 7.56 -27.10
CA VAL A 121 -21.15 7.32 -26.04
C VAL A 121 -22.58 7.55 -26.52
N HIS A 122 -22.82 8.58 -27.34
CA HIS A 122 -24.17 9.03 -27.68
C HIS A 122 -24.67 8.48 -29.02
N THR A 123 -25.99 8.34 -29.17
CA THR A 123 -26.61 7.91 -30.43
C THR A 123 -26.59 9.04 -31.47
N LYS A 124 -26.53 8.68 -32.75
CA LYS A 124 -26.48 9.67 -33.85
C LYS A 124 -27.75 10.53 -33.88
N GLU A 125 -28.88 9.89 -33.64
CA GLU A 125 -30.22 10.49 -33.56
C GLU A 125 -30.28 11.54 -32.44
N TYR A 126 -29.70 11.25 -31.28
CA TYR A 126 -29.63 12.20 -30.16
C TYR A 126 -28.65 13.34 -30.45
N VAL A 127 -27.46 13.06 -31.00
CA VAL A 127 -26.49 14.10 -31.38
C VAL A 127 -27.06 15.06 -32.44
N ASP A 128 -27.79 14.55 -33.45
CA ASP A 128 -28.46 15.40 -34.45
C ASP A 128 -29.65 16.18 -33.87
N LEU A 129 -30.44 15.59 -32.97
CA LEU A 129 -31.50 16.30 -32.26
C LEU A 129 -30.94 17.45 -31.43
N MET A 130 -29.91 17.18 -30.61
CA MET A 130 -29.22 18.21 -29.81
C MET A 130 -28.58 19.28 -30.70
N ARG A 131 -28.00 18.91 -31.86
CA ARG A 131 -27.46 19.85 -32.85
C ARG A 131 -28.52 20.80 -33.41
N SER A 132 -29.73 20.29 -33.66
CA SER A 132 -30.84 21.04 -34.23
C SER A 132 -31.39 22.15 -33.31
N THR A 133 -31.14 22.06 -32.00
CA THR A 133 -31.54 23.09 -31.01
C THR A 133 -31.02 24.50 -31.33
N GLN A 134 -29.89 24.61 -32.05
CA GLN A 134 -29.33 25.89 -32.50
C GLN A 134 -30.25 26.66 -33.47
N GLN A 135 -31.25 26.00 -34.06
CA GLN A 135 -32.20 26.58 -35.01
C GLN A 135 -33.63 26.66 -34.44
N MET A 136 -33.81 26.30 -33.16
CA MET A 136 -35.10 26.35 -32.48
C MET A 136 -35.34 27.71 -31.81
N ASN A 137 -36.61 28.14 -31.77
CA ASN A 137 -37.04 29.29 -30.97
C ASN A 137 -37.29 28.89 -29.50
N GLU A 138 -37.56 29.87 -28.64
CA GLU A 138 -37.74 29.65 -27.20
C GLU A 138 -38.89 28.67 -26.88
N ASP A 139 -40.04 28.78 -27.54
CA ASP A 139 -41.18 27.86 -27.38
C ASP A 139 -40.80 26.41 -27.73
N GLN A 140 -40.06 26.22 -28.82
CA GLN A 140 -39.58 24.91 -29.28
C GLN A 140 -38.53 24.31 -28.33
N LEU A 141 -37.60 25.15 -27.85
CA LEU A 141 -36.59 24.75 -26.87
C LEU A 141 -37.24 24.35 -25.54
N LYS A 142 -38.24 25.12 -25.09
CA LYS A 142 -39.03 24.82 -23.89
C LYS A 142 -39.80 23.51 -24.05
N ALA A 143 -40.53 23.35 -25.16
CA ALA A 143 -41.30 22.14 -25.44
C ALA A 143 -40.43 20.88 -25.55
N LEU A 144 -39.21 20.99 -26.11
CA LEU A 144 -38.25 19.88 -26.11
C LEU A 144 -37.68 19.62 -24.71
N SER A 145 -37.33 20.68 -23.97
CA SER A 145 -36.82 20.60 -22.60
C SER A 145 -37.77 19.87 -21.66
N ASP A 146 -39.07 20.11 -21.81
CA ASP A 146 -40.12 19.49 -20.98
C ASP A 146 -40.37 18.00 -21.30
N THR A 147 -39.66 17.44 -22.29
CA THR A 147 -39.63 15.98 -22.53
C THR A 147 -38.58 15.25 -21.68
N TYR A 148 -37.69 15.99 -21.01
CA TYR A 148 -36.56 15.47 -20.23
C TYR A 148 -36.67 15.84 -18.73
N ASN A 149 -36.01 15.08 -17.86
CA ASN A 149 -36.07 15.29 -16.40
C ASN A 149 -35.01 16.32 -15.94
N SER A 150 -35.46 17.40 -15.30
CA SER A 150 -34.62 18.44 -14.68
C SER A 150 -33.56 19.04 -15.62
N VAL A 151 -33.97 19.57 -16.78
CA VAL A 151 -33.07 20.28 -17.70
C VAL A 151 -33.68 21.60 -18.16
N TYR A 152 -32.84 22.46 -18.73
CA TYR A 152 -33.24 23.52 -19.67
C TYR A 152 -32.49 23.36 -20.99
N ILE A 153 -32.93 24.03 -22.06
CA ILE A 153 -32.22 24.07 -23.34
C ILE A 153 -32.17 25.50 -23.85
N HIS A 154 -31.01 25.92 -24.30
CA HIS A 154 -30.70 27.23 -24.89
C HIS A 154 -30.03 26.98 -26.26
N PRO A 155 -30.10 27.88 -27.26
CA PRO A 155 -29.51 27.66 -28.59
C PRO A 155 -27.97 27.76 -28.56
N SER A 156 -27.31 26.85 -27.85
CA SER A 156 -25.86 26.79 -27.67
C SER A 156 -25.36 25.36 -27.42
N TYR A 157 -25.79 24.41 -28.27
CA TYR A 157 -25.19 23.07 -28.42
C TYR A 157 -23.65 23.11 -28.40
N THR A 158 -23.07 24.12 -29.05
CA THR A 158 -21.63 24.38 -29.09
C THR A 158 -20.99 24.48 -27.70
N CYS A 159 -21.70 25.03 -26.70
CA CYS A 159 -21.21 25.09 -25.32
C CYS A 159 -20.98 23.70 -24.74
N ALA A 160 -21.89 22.75 -24.99
CA ALA A 160 -21.74 21.36 -24.57
C ALA A 160 -20.60 20.66 -25.32
N CYS A 161 -20.41 20.92 -26.62
CA CYS A 161 -19.25 20.40 -27.36
C CYS A 161 -17.92 20.91 -26.78
N TYR A 162 -17.81 22.19 -26.42
CA TYR A 162 -16.61 22.73 -25.75
C TYR A 162 -16.43 22.15 -24.33
N ALA A 163 -17.50 21.82 -23.61
CA ALA A 163 -17.40 21.21 -22.28
C ALA A 163 -16.78 19.81 -22.36
N VAL A 164 -17.29 18.95 -23.27
CA VAL A 164 -16.70 17.64 -23.55
C VAL A 164 -15.25 17.78 -24.01
N GLY A 165 -15.00 18.60 -25.05
CA GLY A 165 -13.68 18.72 -25.66
C GLY A 165 -12.61 19.28 -24.71
N SER A 166 -13.00 20.12 -23.74
CA SER A 166 -12.10 20.60 -22.67
C SER A 166 -11.57 19.48 -21.78
N VAL A 167 -12.38 18.46 -21.52
CA VAL A 167 -11.92 17.25 -20.81
C VAL A 167 -10.99 16.44 -21.71
N LEU A 168 -11.29 16.28 -23.00
CA LEU A 168 -10.45 15.51 -23.93
C LEU A 168 -9.06 16.14 -24.11
N GLN A 169 -8.98 17.47 -24.21
CA GLN A 169 -7.73 18.22 -24.27
C GLN A 169 -6.84 18.00 -23.03
N LEU A 170 -7.43 17.77 -21.84
CA LEU A 170 -6.68 17.37 -20.65
C LEU A 170 -6.29 15.89 -20.66
N VAL A 171 -7.17 14.98 -21.13
CA VAL A 171 -6.83 13.56 -21.31
C VAL A 171 -5.59 13.41 -22.19
N ASP A 172 -5.52 14.13 -23.32
CA ASP A 172 -4.33 14.16 -24.17
C ASP A 172 -3.07 14.54 -23.38
N LYS A 173 -3.10 15.63 -22.63
CA LYS A 173 -1.93 16.13 -21.90
C LYS A 173 -1.48 15.22 -20.76
N LEU A 174 -2.40 14.54 -20.08
CA LEU A 174 -2.09 13.54 -19.06
C LEU A 174 -1.54 12.24 -19.67
N MET A 175 -2.07 11.83 -20.82
CA MET A 175 -1.65 10.58 -21.46
C MET A 175 -0.32 10.72 -22.21
N THR A 176 -0.08 11.82 -22.94
CA THR A 176 1.24 12.14 -23.52
C THR A 176 2.30 12.49 -22.47
N SER A 177 1.88 12.70 -21.22
CA SER A 177 2.74 13.13 -20.10
C SER A 177 3.34 14.53 -20.29
N ASP A 178 2.65 15.39 -21.07
CA ASP A 178 2.90 16.84 -21.15
C ASP A 178 2.59 17.53 -19.80
N LEU A 179 1.57 17.05 -19.10
CA LEU A 179 1.10 17.54 -17.80
C LEU A 179 0.86 16.36 -16.85
N ARG A 180 0.95 16.62 -15.54
CA ARG A 180 0.73 15.58 -14.52
C ARG A 180 -0.75 15.30 -14.27
N ASN A 181 -1.51 16.36 -14.10
CA ASN A 181 -2.91 16.36 -13.68
C ASN A 181 -3.62 17.61 -14.22
N GLY A 182 -4.94 17.74 -14.03
CA GLY A 182 -5.66 18.93 -14.51
C GLY A 182 -7.10 19.09 -14.03
N PHE A 183 -7.65 20.28 -14.29
CA PHE A 183 -9.00 20.68 -13.95
C PHE A 183 -9.70 21.35 -15.16
N SER A 184 -10.89 20.86 -15.52
CA SER A 184 -11.78 21.49 -16.51
C SER A 184 -12.90 22.27 -15.80
N VAL A 185 -12.83 23.60 -15.83
CA VAL A 185 -13.87 24.51 -15.31
C VAL A 185 -14.84 24.80 -16.45
N ALA A 186 -15.68 23.82 -16.76
CA ALA A 186 -16.60 23.84 -17.89
C ALA A 186 -18.07 23.70 -17.45
N ARG A 187 -18.99 24.02 -18.36
CA ARG A 187 -20.43 23.72 -18.25
C ARG A 187 -21.10 23.72 -19.65
N PRO A 188 -22.21 23.02 -19.88
CA PRO A 188 -23.01 22.23 -18.94
C PRO A 188 -22.28 21.03 -18.32
N PRO A 189 -22.76 20.52 -17.17
CA PRO A 189 -22.32 19.24 -16.60
C PRO A 189 -22.64 18.06 -17.53
N GLY A 190 -22.14 16.87 -17.19
CA GLY A 190 -22.24 15.66 -18.00
C GLY A 190 -22.70 14.38 -17.28
N HIS A 191 -22.44 14.18 -15.99
CA HIS A 191 -22.56 12.86 -15.36
C HIS A 191 -23.97 12.21 -15.42
N HIS A 192 -25.06 13.01 -15.45
CA HIS A 192 -26.43 12.50 -15.62
C HIS A 192 -26.82 12.17 -17.07
N ALA A 193 -26.09 12.63 -18.09
CA ALA A 193 -26.47 12.44 -19.49
C ALA A 193 -26.35 10.97 -19.91
N HIS A 194 -27.39 10.47 -20.58
CA HIS A 194 -27.44 9.11 -21.12
C HIS A 194 -26.99 9.10 -22.60
N SER A 195 -26.82 7.90 -23.17
CA SER A 195 -26.68 7.64 -24.62
C SER A 195 -27.60 8.49 -25.51
N GLU A 196 -28.87 8.62 -25.14
CA GLU A 196 -29.94 9.06 -26.03
C GLU A 196 -30.85 10.19 -25.48
N LYS A 197 -30.54 10.74 -24.30
CA LYS A 197 -31.38 11.76 -23.65
C LYS A 197 -30.61 12.67 -22.68
N MET A 198 -31.07 13.92 -22.60
CA MET A 198 -30.66 14.87 -21.56
C MET A 198 -31.27 14.47 -20.21
N ASN A 199 -30.59 14.83 -19.11
CA ASN A 199 -31.07 14.64 -17.74
C ASN A 199 -30.25 15.53 -16.80
N GLY A 200 -30.82 16.08 -15.72
CA GLY A 200 -30.05 16.71 -14.62
C GLY A 200 -29.09 17.81 -15.10
N TYR A 201 -29.60 18.77 -15.86
CA TYR A 201 -28.85 19.84 -16.54
C TYR A 201 -27.79 19.38 -17.57
N CYS A 202 -27.54 18.07 -17.71
CA CYS A 202 -26.49 17.50 -18.56
C CYS A 202 -26.99 17.27 -20.00
N MET A 203 -26.16 17.62 -20.98
CA MET A 203 -26.42 17.36 -22.42
C MET A 203 -25.60 16.20 -22.97
N PHE A 204 -24.29 16.19 -22.73
CA PHE A 204 -23.38 15.12 -23.16
C PHE A 204 -22.53 14.67 -21.98
N ASN A 205 -22.22 13.38 -21.91
CA ASN A 205 -21.55 12.81 -20.74
C ASN A 205 -20.03 13.02 -20.81
N ASN A 206 -19.60 14.20 -20.38
CA ASN A 206 -18.22 14.69 -20.40
C ASN A 206 -17.18 13.60 -20.02
N LEU A 207 -17.37 12.94 -18.88
CA LEU A 207 -16.43 11.95 -18.37
C LEU A 207 -16.57 10.57 -19.01
N ALA A 208 -17.78 10.13 -19.37
CA ALA A 208 -17.92 8.87 -20.09
C ALA A 208 -17.29 8.92 -21.49
N ILE A 209 -17.44 10.06 -22.19
CA ILE A 209 -16.77 10.30 -23.46
C ILE A 209 -15.25 10.34 -23.24
N ALA A 210 -14.76 11.00 -22.19
CA ALA A 210 -13.33 11.03 -21.85
C ALA A 210 -12.73 9.65 -21.53
N ALA A 211 -13.46 8.78 -20.82
CA ALA A 211 -13.04 7.40 -20.57
C ALA A 211 -12.95 6.60 -21.88
N ARG A 212 -13.99 6.66 -22.73
CA ARG A 212 -14.00 6.02 -24.06
C ARG A 212 -12.93 6.59 -24.99
N TYR A 213 -12.64 7.88 -24.90
CA TYR A 213 -11.58 8.55 -25.67
C TYR A 213 -10.19 8.06 -25.23
N ALA A 214 -9.92 8.02 -23.92
CA ALA A 214 -8.68 7.48 -23.36
C ALA A 214 -8.46 6.00 -23.76
N GLN A 215 -9.51 5.18 -23.76
CA GLN A 215 -9.46 3.79 -24.22
C GLN A 215 -9.14 3.67 -25.72
N THR A 216 -9.81 4.46 -26.57
CA THR A 216 -9.73 4.32 -28.03
C THR A 216 -8.51 5.02 -28.65
N HIS A 217 -8.10 6.17 -28.12
CA HIS A 217 -7.01 6.99 -28.68
C HIS A 217 -5.68 6.73 -27.95
N HIS A 218 -5.72 6.55 -26.63
CA HIS A 218 -4.53 6.38 -25.77
C HIS A 218 -4.33 4.95 -25.25
N GLN A 219 -5.15 3.99 -25.70
CA GLN A 219 -5.06 2.57 -25.37
C GLN A 219 -5.08 2.28 -23.85
N VAL A 220 -5.75 3.14 -23.09
CA VAL A 220 -5.94 2.97 -21.64
C VAL A 220 -6.83 1.76 -21.38
N ALA A 221 -6.33 0.76 -20.65
CA ALA A 221 -7.07 -0.49 -20.42
C ALA A 221 -7.93 -0.48 -19.15
N ARG A 222 -7.68 0.45 -18.21
CA ARG A 222 -8.45 0.62 -16.96
C ARG A 222 -8.56 2.10 -16.59
N VAL A 223 -9.79 2.62 -16.59
CA VAL A 223 -10.13 3.97 -16.13
C VAL A 223 -10.90 3.86 -14.82
N LEU A 224 -10.54 4.67 -13.80
CA LEU A 224 -11.37 4.88 -12.62
C LEU A 224 -12.13 6.20 -12.81
N VAL A 225 -13.45 6.18 -12.60
CA VAL A 225 -14.29 7.37 -12.53
C VAL A 225 -14.79 7.50 -11.09
N VAL A 226 -14.44 8.59 -10.43
CA VAL A 226 -14.88 8.92 -9.06
C VAL A 226 -15.86 10.08 -9.13
N ASP A 227 -17.12 9.83 -8.81
CA ASP A 227 -18.16 10.84 -8.66
C ASP A 227 -18.35 11.18 -7.19
N TRP A 228 -18.06 12.43 -6.83
CA TRP A 228 -18.31 12.97 -5.48
C TRP A 228 -19.38 14.06 -5.48
N ASP A 229 -20.05 14.29 -6.61
CA ASP A 229 -21.25 15.12 -6.69
C ASP A 229 -22.32 14.56 -5.73
N VAL A 230 -23.13 15.44 -5.16
CA VAL A 230 -24.14 15.01 -4.20
C VAL A 230 -25.31 14.26 -4.87
N HIS A 231 -25.40 14.28 -6.20
CA HIS A 231 -26.37 13.52 -6.99
C HIS A 231 -25.69 12.30 -7.63
N HIS A 232 -26.41 11.19 -7.73
CA HIS A 232 -25.90 10.01 -8.44
C HIS A 232 -25.76 10.30 -9.94
N GLY A 233 -24.54 10.23 -10.50
CA GLY A 233 -24.26 10.33 -11.93
C GLY A 233 -24.76 9.13 -12.75
N GLN A 234 -26.07 8.86 -12.73
CA GLN A 234 -26.66 7.63 -13.29
C GLN A 234 -26.32 7.40 -14.77
N GLY A 235 -26.09 8.48 -15.53
CA GLY A 235 -25.66 8.40 -16.92
C GLY A 235 -24.37 7.60 -17.07
N ILE A 236 -23.37 7.88 -16.23
CA ILE A 236 -22.08 7.16 -16.20
C ILE A 236 -22.31 5.69 -15.85
N GLN A 237 -23.08 5.39 -14.78
CA GLN A 237 -23.45 4.02 -14.40
C GLN A 237 -24.02 3.25 -15.60
N TYR A 238 -25.04 3.78 -16.29
CA TYR A 238 -25.66 3.06 -17.42
C TYR A 238 -24.70 2.85 -18.61
N ILE A 239 -23.74 3.76 -18.84
CA ILE A 239 -22.78 3.66 -19.97
C ILE A 239 -21.70 2.59 -19.72
N PHE A 240 -21.38 2.30 -18.45
CA PHE A 240 -20.36 1.31 -18.06
C PHE A 240 -20.89 0.10 -17.29
N GLN A 241 -22.22 -0.03 -17.15
CA GLN A 241 -22.92 -1.09 -16.41
C GLN A 241 -22.40 -2.51 -16.68
N GLU A 242 -21.99 -2.80 -17.94
CA GLU A 242 -21.47 -4.10 -18.37
C GLU A 242 -19.97 -4.14 -18.67
N ASP A 243 -19.20 -3.10 -18.29
CA ASP A 243 -17.84 -2.90 -18.76
C ASP A 243 -16.77 -2.87 -17.64
N PRO A 244 -16.03 -3.97 -17.41
CA PRO A 244 -14.99 -4.06 -16.38
C PRO A 244 -13.70 -3.28 -16.71
N SER A 245 -13.64 -2.59 -17.86
CA SER A 245 -12.52 -1.68 -18.18
C SER A 245 -12.71 -0.27 -17.60
N VAL A 246 -13.89 0.05 -17.06
CA VAL A 246 -14.16 1.29 -16.32
C VAL A 246 -14.77 0.95 -14.97
N LEU A 247 -14.03 1.27 -13.90
CA LEU A 247 -14.56 1.22 -12.53
C LEU A 247 -15.25 2.56 -12.25
N TYR A 248 -16.53 2.55 -11.94
CA TYR A 248 -17.29 3.73 -11.51
C TYR A 248 -17.59 3.67 -10.02
N PHE A 249 -17.35 4.78 -9.33
CA PHE A 249 -17.70 4.99 -7.93
C PHE A 249 -18.53 6.27 -7.80
N SER A 250 -19.62 6.25 -7.03
CA SER A 250 -20.43 7.43 -6.72
C SER A 250 -20.82 7.49 -5.25
N VAL A 251 -20.60 8.65 -4.61
CA VAL A 251 -20.96 8.92 -3.20
C VAL A 251 -21.93 10.11 -3.09
N HIS A 252 -23.22 9.78 -3.06
CA HIS A 252 -24.31 10.73 -3.32
C HIS A 252 -25.40 10.69 -2.23
N ARG A 253 -26.20 11.76 -2.12
CA ARG A 253 -27.43 11.79 -1.31
C ARG A 253 -28.49 10.88 -1.93
N TYR A 254 -29.15 10.07 -1.10
CA TYR A 254 -30.14 9.09 -1.55
C TYR A 254 -31.41 9.09 -0.70
N GLU A 255 -31.26 9.14 0.64
CA GLU A 255 -32.37 9.12 1.60
C GLU A 255 -33.36 7.97 1.34
N GLU A 256 -32.83 6.75 1.17
CA GLU A 256 -33.56 5.52 0.81
C GLU A 256 -34.47 5.68 -0.44
N GLY A 257 -34.02 6.48 -1.42
CA GLY A 257 -34.70 6.75 -2.70
C GLY A 257 -35.54 8.04 -2.73
N LEU A 258 -35.61 8.78 -1.62
CA LEU A 258 -36.40 10.02 -1.55
C LEU A 258 -35.71 11.22 -2.22
N PHE A 259 -34.39 11.23 -2.36
CA PHE A 259 -33.68 12.29 -3.08
C PHE A 259 -33.61 12.05 -4.59
N TRP A 260 -33.53 13.13 -5.37
CA TRP A 260 -33.45 13.07 -6.83
C TRP A 260 -32.11 12.43 -7.24
N PRO A 261 -32.05 11.52 -8.24
CA PRO A 261 -33.05 11.22 -9.27
C PRO A 261 -34.16 10.21 -8.91
N HIS A 262 -34.29 9.78 -7.64
CA HIS A 262 -35.32 8.83 -7.16
C HIS A 262 -35.23 7.42 -7.80
N LEU A 263 -34.02 6.98 -8.13
CA LEU A 263 -33.75 5.72 -8.85
C LEU A 263 -33.31 4.61 -7.89
N ALA A 264 -33.99 3.46 -7.91
CA ALA A 264 -33.66 2.31 -7.07
C ALA A 264 -32.26 1.73 -7.39
N GLU A 265 -31.83 1.87 -8.65
CA GLU A 265 -30.49 1.51 -9.12
C GLU A 265 -29.38 2.48 -8.66
N SER A 266 -29.69 3.53 -7.89
CA SER A 266 -28.67 4.33 -7.18
C SER A 266 -28.27 3.70 -5.84
N ASP A 267 -29.03 2.72 -5.33
CA ASP A 267 -28.63 2.03 -4.10
C ASP A 267 -27.38 1.16 -4.33
N SER A 268 -26.67 0.91 -3.23
CA SER A 268 -25.51 0.03 -3.06
C SER A 268 -25.68 -1.40 -3.63
N ASN A 269 -26.91 -1.85 -3.86
CA ASN A 269 -27.21 -3.13 -4.49
C ASN A 269 -26.98 -3.15 -6.02
N SER A 270 -26.83 -1.99 -6.68
CA SER A 270 -26.51 -1.91 -8.11
C SER A 270 -25.00 -2.00 -8.34
N VAL A 271 -24.47 -3.23 -8.37
CA VAL A 271 -23.03 -3.50 -8.50
C VAL A 271 -22.52 -3.62 -9.95
N GLY A 272 -23.36 -3.35 -10.94
CA GLY A 272 -23.11 -3.60 -12.37
C GLY A 272 -23.85 -4.85 -12.87
N SER A 273 -23.62 -5.28 -14.10
CA SER A 273 -24.19 -6.52 -14.65
C SER A 273 -23.28 -7.17 -15.70
N GLY A 274 -23.48 -8.47 -15.95
CA GLY A 274 -22.72 -9.18 -16.99
C GLY A 274 -21.21 -9.13 -16.72
N PRO A 275 -20.36 -8.77 -17.70
CA PRO A 275 -18.93 -8.64 -17.47
C PRO A 275 -18.53 -7.51 -16.51
N GLY A 276 -19.38 -6.50 -16.31
CA GLY A 276 -19.16 -5.35 -15.43
C GLY A 276 -19.64 -5.55 -13.98
N GLU A 277 -20.12 -6.75 -13.63
CA GLU A 277 -20.56 -7.07 -12.27
C GLU A 277 -19.39 -6.93 -11.26
N GLY A 278 -19.55 -6.05 -10.28
CA GLY A 278 -18.54 -5.61 -9.33
C GLY A 278 -17.89 -4.25 -9.66
N TYR A 279 -18.02 -3.73 -10.88
CA TYR A 279 -17.32 -2.52 -11.35
C TYR A 279 -18.15 -1.23 -11.27
N ASN A 280 -19.36 -1.32 -10.71
CA ASN A 280 -20.18 -0.16 -10.34
C ASN A 280 -20.30 -0.10 -8.80
N ILE A 281 -19.92 1.02 -8.19
CA ILE A 281 -19.90 1.20 -6.73
C ILE A 281 -20.74 2.41 -6.33
N ASN A 282 -21.94 2.15 -5.82
CA ASN A 282 -22.80 3.18 -5.24
C ASN A 282 -22.66 3.21 -3.72
N LEU A 283 -22.42 4.40 -3.18
CA LEU A 283 -22.44 4.68 -1.74
C LEU A 283 -23.56 5.70 -1.42
N PRO A 284 -24.79 5.23 -1.17
CA PRO A 284 -25.93 6.10 -0.92
C PRO A 284 -25.94 6.66 0.51
N TRP A 285 -25.86 7.99 0.64
CA TRP A 285 -26.08 8.69 1.91
C TRP A 285 -27.56 8.78 2.24
N ASN A 286 -27.96 8.06 3.29
CA ASN A 286 -29.34 8.00 3.78
C ASN A 286 -29.65 9.03 4.89
N GLN A 287 -28.80 10.04 5.04
CA GLN A 287 -28.96 11.20 5.91
C GLN A 287 -28.26 12.41 5.26
N VAL A 288 -28.79 13.62 5.46
CA VAL A 288 -28.12 14.88 5.10
C VAL A 288 -27.06 15.26 6.13
N GLY A 289 -26.25 16.29 5.83
CA GLY A 289 -25.27 16.84 6.75
C GLY A 289 -23.97 16.04 6.90
N MET A 290 -23.66 15.09 6.00
CA MET A 290 -22.43 14.29 6.02
C MET A 290 -21.17 15.17 5.99
N THR A 291 -20.17 14.81 6.79
CA THR A 291 -18.97 15.61 7.09
C THR A 291 -17.72 15.08 6.39
N ASP A 292 -16.61 15.83 6.46
CA ASP A 292 -15.28 15.39 5.99
C ASP A 292 -14.91 13.98 6.48
N ALA A 293 -15.23 13.65 7.74
CA ALA A 293 -14.93 12.33 8.32
C ALA A 293 -15.73 11.19 7.70
N ASP A 294 -16.98 11.46 7.26
CA ASP A 294 -17.84 10.49 6.59
C ASP A 294 -17.30 10.15 5.18
N TYR A 295 -16.99 11.18 4.39
CA TYR A 295 -16.38 11.04 3.06
C TYR A 295 -14.99 10.41 3.12
N ILE A 296 -14.15 10.79 4.09
CA ILE A 296 -12.80 10.22 4.22
C ILE A 296 -12.85 8.76 4.69
N THR A 297 -13.77 8.38 5.59
CA THR A 297 -13.95 6.98 5.98
C THR A 297 -14.41 6.13 4.79
N ALA A 298 -15.31 6.66 3.95
CA ALA A 298 -15.71 6.01 2.71
C ALA A 298 -14.55 5.79 1.73
N PHE A 299 -13.68 6.80 1.58
CA PHE A 299 -12.49 6.67 0.74
C PHE A 299 -11.52 5.63 1.30
N GLN A 300 -11.26 5.63 2.61
CA GLN A 300 -10.31 4.72 3.26
C GLN A 300 -10.80 3.27 3.32
N GLN A 301 -12.07 3.02 3.65
CA GLN A 301 -12.59 1.67 3.91
C GLN A 301 -13.24 1.00 2.69
N LEU A 302 -13.57 1.75 1.62
CA LEU A 302 -14.22 1.21 0.42
C LEU A 302 -13.49 1.57 -0.88
N LEU A 303 -13.35 2.87 -1.23
CA LEU A 303 -12.83 3.26 -2.54
C LEU A 303 -11.35 2.91 -2.74
N LEU A 304 -10.47 3.30 -1.81
CA LEU A 304 -9.03 3.11 -1.97
C LEU A 304 -8.61 1.62 -2.01
N PRO A 305 -9.11 0.71 -1.14
CA PRO A 305 -8.85 -0.72 -1.26
C PRO A 305 -9.14 -1.26 -2.66
N VAL A 306 -10.33 -0.95 -3.20
CA VAL A 306 -10.79 -1.37 -4.53
C VAL A 306 -9.98 -0.70 -5.65
N ALA A 307 -9.69 0.60 -5.54
CA ALA A 307 -8.93 1.33 -6.54
C ALA A 307 -7.47 0.87 -6.65
N TYR A 308 -6.82 0.52 -5.54
CA TYR A 308 -5.48 -0.07 -5.55
C TYR A 308 -5.47 -1.52 -6.06
N GLU A 309 -6.53 -2.30 -5.85
CA GLU A 309 -6.70 -3.63 -6.48
C GLU A 309 -6.94 -3.52 -8.00
N PHE A 310 -7.77 -2.56 -8.42
CA PHE A 310 -8.07 -2.27 -9.83
C PHE A 310 -6.87 -1.71 -10.60
N GLN A 311 -5.99 -0.94 -9.93
CA GLN A 311 -4.84 -0.26 -10.53
C GLN A 311 -5.20 0.56 -11.80
N PRO A 312 -5.97 1.67 -11.69
CA PRO A 312 -6.31 2.48 -12.86
C PRO A 312 -5.06 3.12 -13.49
N GLN A 313 -5.13 3.34 -14.80
CA GLN A 313 -4.09 4.02 -15.59
C GLN A 313 -4.43 5.51 -15.86
N LEU A 314 -5.67 5.90 -15.55
CA LEU A 314 -6.19 7.27 -15.57
C LEU A 314 -7.30 7.35 -14.51
N VAL A 315 -7.33 8.43 -13.73
CA VAL A 315 -8.44 8.74 -12.82
C VAL A 315 -9.18 9.97 -13.34
N LEU A 316 -10.47 9.81 -13.60
CA LEU A 316 -11.40 10.90 -13.90
C LEU A 316 -12.24 11.18 -12.66
N VAL A 317 -12.52 12.45 -12.37
CA VAL A 317 -13.31 12.87 -11.21
C VAL A 317 -14.46 13.75 -11.66
N ALA A 318 -15.69 13.30 -11.39
CA ALA A 318 -16.90 14.12 -11.47
C ALA A 318 -16.91 15.02 -10.24
N ALA A 319 -16.38 16.22 -10.43
CA ALA A 319 -16.12 17.18 -9.37
C ALA A 319 -17.33 18.09 -9.20
N GLY A 320 -18.41 17.54 -8.64
CA GLY A 320 -19.49 18.33 -8.05
C GLY A 320 -19.05 18.98 -6.75
N PHE A 321 -19.57 20.16 -6.42
CA PHE A 321 -19.27 20.86 -5.16
C PHE A 321 -20.52 21.15 -4.32
N ASP A 322 -21.64 20.53 -4.66
CA ASP A 322 -22.89 20.57 -3.89
C ASP A 322 -22.87 19.62 -2.68
N CYS A 323 -21.88 18.74 -2.59
CA CYS A 323 -21.52 18.05 -1.36
C CYS A 323 -20.96 18.99 -0.27
N MET A 324 -20.64 20.25 -0.60
CA MET A 324 -20.09 21.21 0.36
C MET A 324 -21.15 21.91 1.23
N THR A 325 -20.68 22.30 2.41
CA THR A 325 -21.41 23.13 3.38
C THR A 325 -22.04 24.36 2.71
N GLY A 326 -23.35 24.51 2.88
CA GLY A 326 -24.10 25.68 2.41
C GLY A 326 -24.64 25.56 0.98
N ASP A 327 -24.49 24.43 0.31
CA ASP A 327 -25.17 24.19 -0.98
C ASP A 327 -26.69 23.96 -0.80
N PRO A 328 -27.56 24.59 -1.61
CA PRO A 328 -29.01 24.49 -1.49
C PRO A 328 -29.63 23.21 -2.09
N LYS A 329 -28.83 22.29 -2.64
CA LYS A 329 -29.27 20.98 -3.15
C LYS A 329 -28.75 19.82 -2.31
N GLY A 330 -27.46 19.84 -1.96
CA GLY A 330 -26.86 18.73 -1.24
C GLY A 330 -27.23 18.65 0.24
N GLU A 331 -27.37 19.80 0.92
CA GLU A 331 -27.59 19.87 2.38
C GLU A 331 -26.51 19.12 3.20
N MET A 332 -25.31 18.95 2.64
CA MET A 332 -24.18 18.26 3.26
C MET A 332 -23.23 19.22 4.01
N SER A 333 -22.28 18.66 4.76
CA SER A 333 -21.34 19.38 5.63
C SER A 333 -19.87 19.15 5.25
N ALA A 334 -19.56 18.72 4.02
CA ALA A 334 -18.17 18.63 3.57
C ALA A 334 -17.55 20.03 3.46
N THR A 335 -16.24 20.11 3.61
CA THR A 335 -15.47 21.35 3.55
C THR A 335 -14.50 21.35 2.37
N ALA A 336 -14.03 22.55 2.00
CA ALA A 336 -12.95 22.70 1.03
C ALA A 336 -11.68 21.94 1.50
N GLN A 337 -11.44 21.89 2.82
CA GLN A 337 -10.34 21.12 3.41
C GLN A 337 -10.51 19.60 3.22
N GLY A 338 -11.74 19.09 3.33
CA GLY A 338 -12.08 17.71 3.02
C GLY A 338 -11.78 17.33 1.57
N LEU A 339 -12.22 18.17 0.61
CA LEU A 339 -12.01 17.91 -0.82
C LEU A 339 -10.53 17.97 -1.24
N SER A 340 -9.69 18.78 -0.59
CA SER A 340 -8.23 18.66 -0.75
C SER A 340 -7.72 17.27 -0.34
N VAL A 341 -8.20 16.72 0.78
CA VAL A 341 -7.79 15.38 1.23
C VAL A 341 -8.28 14.28 0.26
N LEU A 342 -9.50 14.38 -0.26
CA LEU A 342 -10.00 13.44 -1.28
C LEU A 342 -9.18 13.52 -2.58
N THR A 343 -8.86 14.74 -3.05
CA THR A 343 -8.00 14.96 -4.22
C THR A 343 -6.62 14.32 -4.03
N HIS A 344 -5.98 14.55 -2.87
CA HIS A 344 -4.68 13.98 -2.53
C HIS A 344 -4.71 12.44 -2.48
N MET A 345 -5.76 11.84 -1.92
CA MET A 345 -5.94 10.38 -1.91
C MET A 345 -5.94 9.79 -3.32
N LEU A 346 -6.64 10.42 -4.27
CA LEU A 346 -6.68 9.97 -5.66
C LEU A 346 -5.35 10.19 -6.41
N MET A 347 -4.54 11.17 -6.01
CA MET A 347 -3.21 11.42 -6.61
C MET A 347 -2.17 10.32 -6.32
N GLY A 348 -2.47 9.35 -5.45
CA GLY A 348 -1.64 8.14 -5.28
C GLY A 348 -1.88 7.08 -6.37
N LEU A 349 -2.98 7.19 -7.11
CA LEU A 349 -3.36 6.28 -8.18
C LEU A 349 -2.85 6.78 -9.55
N ALA A 350 -2.75 5.88 -10.53
CA ALA A 350 -2.40 6.20 -11.93
C ALA A 350 -1.14 7.08 -12.11
N GLN A 351 -0.15 6.97 -11.21
CA GLN A 351 1.03 7.86 -11.13
C GLN A 351 0.66 9.35 -11.14
N GLY A 352 -0.41 9.72 -10.44
CA GLY A 352 -0.89 11.10 -10.33
C GLY A 352 -1.67 11.61 -11.54
N LYS A 353 -1.97 10.77 -12.55
CA LYS A 353 -2.82 11.11 -13.71
C LYS A 353 -4.29 11.24 -13.30
N VAL A 354 -4.60 12.36 -12.67
CA VAL A 354 -5.92 12.72 -12.14
C VAL A 354 -6.48 13.93 -12.88
N LEU A 355 -7.71 13.82 -13.38
CA LEU A 355 -8.42 14.86 -14.12
C LEU A 355 -9.76 15.15 -13.42
N LEU A 356 -9.94 16.39 -12.93
CA LEU A 356 -11.21 16.85 -12.37
C LEU A 356 -12.01 17.60 -13.45
N ALA A 357 -13.30 17.29 -13.60
CA ALA A 357 -14.22 18.06 -14.43
C ALA A 357 -15.36 18.58 -13.54
N LEU A 358 -15.69 19.87 -13.66
CA LEU A 358 -16.79 20.48 -12.89
C LEU A 358 -18.14 19.88 -13.29
N GLU A 359 -18.87 19.33 -12.32
CA GLU A 359 -20.24 18.83 -12.48
C GLU A 359 -21.23 19.79 -11.79
N GLY A 360 -21.83 19.42 -10.65
CA GLY A 360 -22.72 20.23 -9.82
C GLY A 360 -22.03 21.19 -8.84
N GLY A 361 -22.74 21.62 -7.80
CA GLY A 361 -22.38 22.74 -6.94
C GLY A 361 -23.04 24.06 -7.38
N TYR A 362 -23.93 24.59 -6.54
CA TYR A 362 -24.87 25.67 -6.86
C TYR A 362 -24.78 26.85 -5.87
N ASN A 363 -24.21 26.66 -4.68
CA ASN A 363 -23.66 27.78 -3.92
C ASN A 363 -22.36 28.26 -4.59
N LEU A 364 -22.40 29.45 -5.18
CA LEU A 364 -21.28 30.04 -5.94
C LEU A 364 -20.00 30.16 -5.12
N GLN A 365 -20.11 30.54 -3.84
CA GLN A 365 -18.97 30.71 -2.94
C GLN A 365 -18.36 29.35 -2.55
N SER A 366 -19.20 28.41 -2.09
CA SER A 366 -18.73 27.05 -1.72
C SER A 366 -18.09 26.35 -2.92
N THR A 367 -18.68 26.46 -4.11
CA THR A 367 -18.15 25.89 -5.36
C THR A 367 -16.78 26.47 -5.70
N ALA A 368 -16.61 27.80 -5.63
CA ALA A 368 -15.34 28.45 -5.90
C ALA A 368 -14.26 28.09 -4.86
N GLU A 369 -14.61 28.04 -3.56
CA GLU A 369 -13.70 27.59 -2.50
C GLU A 369 -13.25 26.13 -2.70
N GLY A 370 -14.18 25.24 -3.07
CA GLY A 370 -13.90 23.84 -3.36
C GLY A 370 -12.95 23.66 -4.55
N VAL A 371 -13.24 24.28 -5.69
CA VAL A 371 -12.35 24.25 -6.87
C VAL A 371 -10.96 24.78 -6.53
N CYS A 372 -10.87 25.88 -5.78
CA CYS A 372 -9.59 26.44 -5.34
C CYS A 372 -8.82 25.53 -4.37
N ALA A 373 -9.50 24.70 -3.57
CA ALA A 373 -8.87 23.75 -2.66
C ALA A 373 -8.40 22.46 -3.37
N CYS A 374 -9.14 22.01 -4.38
CA CYS A 374 -8.70 20.94 -5.27
C CYS A 374 -7.50 21.39 -6.12
N LEU A 375 -7.56 22.58 -6.76
CA LEU A 375 -6.46 23.12 -7.57
C LEU A 375 -5.15 23.28 -6.79
N ARG A 376 -5.19 23.78 -5.54
CA ARG A 376 -4.03 23.80 -4.64
C ARG A 376 -3.37 22.43 -4.50
N THR A 377 -4.19 21.39 -4.32
CA THR A 377 -3.73 20.01 -4.11
C THR A 377 -3.09 19.46 -5.39
N LEU A 378 -3.75 19.66 -6.55
CA LEU A 378 -3.19 19.29 -7.86
C LEU A 378 -1.83 19.99 -8.13
N LEU A 379 -1.70 21.25 -7.71
CA LEU A 379 -0.48 22.06 -7.77
C LEU A 379 0.59 21.70 -6.71
N GLY A 380 0.38 20.66 -5.90
CA GLY A 380 1.35 20.17 -4.92
C GLY A 380 1.42 20.96 -3.60
N GLU A 381 0.37 21.71 -3.24
CA GLU A 381 0.24 22.20 -1.86
C GLU A 381 -0.14 21.07 -0.90
N SER A 382 0.29 21.20 0.35
CA SER A 382 -0.04 20.29 1.44
C SER A 382 -1.54 20.29 1.74
N CYS A 383 -2.12 19.10 1.93
CA CYS A 383 -3.45 18.95 2.52
C CYS A 383 -3.58 19.81 3.79
N PRO A 384 -4.59 20.69 3.89
CA PRO A 384 -4.86 21.42 5.13
C PRO A 384 -5.24 20.46 6.26
N ARG A 385 -5.12 20.92 7.52
CA ARG A 385 -5.77 20.20 8.64
C ARG A 385 -7.28 20.39 8.55
N LEU A 386 -7.99 19.31 8.83
CA LEU A 386 -9.44 19.27 8.85
C LEU A 386 -9.98 19.99 10.10
N ARG A 387 -11.29 20.28 10.08
CA ARG A 387 -12.04 20.79 11.24
C ARG A 387 -12.75 19.62 11.91
N SER A 388 -13.00 19.70 13.22
CA SER A 388 -13.83 18.70 13.92
C SER A 388 -15.25 18.64 13.32
N PRO A 389 -15.91 17.47 13.27
CA PRO A 389 -15.50 16.17 13.83
C PRO A 389 -14.49 15.40 12.98
N SER A 390 -13.65 14.58 13.62
CA SER A 390 -12.63 13.74 12.97
C SER A 390 -13.02 12.27 12.76
N GLY A 391 -14.11 11.81 13.38
CA GLY A 391 -14.62 10.43 13.27
C GLY A 391 -16.05 10.39 12.68
N PRO A 392 -16.41 9.33 11.95
CA PRO A 392 -17.64 9.28 11.14
C PRO A 392 -18.94 9.12 11.95
N SER A 393 -20.04 9.47 11.31
CA SER A 393 -21.41 9.28 11.77
C SER A 393 -21.87 7.82 11.68
N ASP A 394 -22.85 7.43 12.50
CA ASP A 394 -23.47 6.11 12.40
C ASP A 394 -24.27 5.96 11.09
N GLY A 395 -24.68 7.08 10.47
CA GLY A 395 -25.33 7.12 9.15
C GLY A 395 -24.38 6.64 8.06
N ALA A 396 -23.22 7.29 7.94
CA ALA A 396 -22.21 6.90 6.97
C ALA A 396 -21.68 5.48 7.19
N LEU A 397 -21.39 5.10 8.44
CA LEU A 397 -20.92 3.75 8.78
C LEU A 397 -21.91 2.66 8.31
N ARG A 398 -23.23 2.89 8.39
CA ARG A 398 -24.23 1.97 7.83
C ARG A 398 -24.18 1.90 6.30
N SER A 399 -24.13 3.03 5.61
CA SER A 399 -24.05 3.07 4.14
C SER A 399 -22.76 2.43 3.61
N ILE A 400 -21.62 2.72 4.23
CA ILE A 400 -20.32 2.12 3.89
C ILE A 400 -20.38 0.59 4.13
N SER A 401 -20.91 0.14 5.26
CA SER A 401 -21.04 -1.30 5.57
C SER A 401 -22.00 -2.03 4.61
N ARG A 402 -23.11 -1.40 4.18
CA ARG A 402 -24.00 -1.96 3.14
C ARG A 402 -23.27 -2.10 1.80
N SER A 403 -22.57 -1.05 1.38
CA SER A 403 -21.86 -1.00 0.08
C SER A 403 -20.70 -2.01 0.03
N ILE A 404 -19.91 -2.12 1.10
CA ILE A 404 -18.89 -3.16 1.24
C ILE A 404 -19.53 -4.55 1.25
N SER A 405 -20.69 -4.74 1.92
CA SER A 405 -21.39 -6.04 1.92
C SER A 405 -21.85 -6.47 0.52
N ALA A 406 -22.34 -5.54 -0.29
CA ALA A 406 -22.76 -5.80 -1.67
C ALA A 406 -21.56 -6.14 -2.59
N LEU A 407 -20.43 -5.45 -2.40
CA LEU A 407 -19.23 -5.58 -3.24
C LEU A 407 -18.24 -6.66 -2.78
N TYR A 408 -18.45 -7.22 -1.58
CA TYR A 408 -17.65 -8.28 -0.99
C TYR A 408 -17.36 -9.50 -1.90
N PRO A 409 -18.28 -9.97 -2.76
CA PRO A 409 -18.01 -11.11 -3.65
C PRO A 409 -16.94 -10.84 -4.73
N TYR A 410 -16.73 -9.57 -5.10
CA TYR A 410 -16.00 -9.20 -6.33
C TYR A 410 -14.57 -8.71 -6.07
N TRP A 411 -14.31 -8.10 -4.90
CA TRP A 411 -13.04 -7.43 -4.59
C TRP A 411 -12.31 -8.11 -3.42
N THR A 412 -11.10 -8.61 -3.67
CA THR A 412 -10.31 -9.33 -2.65
C THR A 412 -9.75 -8.42 -1.57
N SER A 413 -9.58 -7.12 -1.89
CA SER A 413 -9.26 -6.06 -0.94
C SER A 413 -10.35 -5.86 0.13
N LEU A 414 -11.63 -6.02 -0.24
CA LEU A 414 -12.75 -5.99 0.71
C LEU A 414 -12.88 -7.30 1.50
N GLN A 415 -12.49 -8.44 0.89
CA GLN A 415 -12.45 -9.77 1.54
C GLN A 415 -11.39 -9.91 2.65
N VAL A 416 -10.60 -8.86 2.88
CA VAL A 416 -9.79 -8.70 4.10
C VAL A 416 -10.70 -8.62 5.34
N LEU A 417 -11.87 -7.99 5.25
CA LEU A 417 -12.77 -7.78 6.40
C LEU A 417 -13.61 -9.04 6.68
N GLU A 418 -13.33 -9.73 7.79
CA GLU A 418 -13.95 -11.02 8.11
C GLU A 418 -15.42 -10.92 8.56
N GLY A 419 -15.83 -9.72 8.99
CA GLY A 419 -17.12 -9.48 9.62
C GLY A 419 -17.22 -9.98 11.07
N GLY A 420 -18.47 -10.05 11.55
CA GLY A 420 -18.80 -10.32 12.95
C GLY A 420 -19.04 -9.04 13.75
N PRO A 421 -19.56 -9.15 14.99
CA PRO A 421 -19.93 -7.99 15.80
C PRO A 421 -18.71 -7.17 16.22
N LEU A 422 -18.72 -5.87 15.91
CA LEU A 422 -17.77 -4.88 16.41
C LEU A 422 -18.36 -4.10 17.58
N SER A 423 -17.50 -3.58 18.47
CA SER A 423 -17.97 -2.74 19.58
C SER A 423 -18.47 -1.39 19.08
N CYS A 424 -19.69 -1.04 19.47
CA CYS A 424 -20.29 0.29 19.29
C CYS A 424 -20.09 1.22 20.51
N ILE A 425 -19.36 0.78 21.54
CA ILE A 425 -19.12 1.56 22.77
C ILE A 425 -18.01 2.57 22.54
N ASP A 426 -18.30 3.86 22.65
CA ASP A 426 -17.31 4.94 22.68
C ASP A 426 -16.54 4.93 24.01
N THR A 427 -15.41 4.21 24.03
CA THR A 427 -14.54 3.98 25.20
C THR A 427 -13.57 5.15 25.40
N LEU A 428 -13.10 5.76 24.31
CA LEU A 428 -12.54 7.11 24.38
C LEU A 428 -13.66 8.04 24.84
N LYS A 429 -13.60 8.47 26.11
CA LYS A 429 -14.34 9.64 26.58
C LYS A 429 -14.08 10.75 25.56
N LYS A 430 -15.13 11.37 25.01
CA LYS A 430 -14.98 12.57 24.17
C LYS A 430 -13.97 13.50 24.83
N MET A 431 -12.78 13.64 24.23
CA MET A 431 -11.87 14.72 24.59
C MET A 431 -12.71 15.97 24.48
N LYS A 432 -12.85 16.71 25.59
CA LYS A 432 -13.69 17.91 25.55
C LYS A 432 -13.11 18.82 24.48
N ASP A 433 -13.94 19.28 23.56
CA ASP A 433 -13.62 20.36 22.62
C ASP A 433 -13.47 21.69 23.38
N THR A 434 -12.47 21.74 24.26
CA THR A 434 -11.97 22.93 24.96
C THR A 434 -11.08 23.78 24.06
N SER A 435 -10.90 23.40 22.80
CA SER A 435 -10.76 24.37 21.71
C SER A 435 -12.07 25.16 21.57
N THR A 436 -12.25 26.15 22.44
CA THR A 436 -13.10 27.31 22.12
C THR A 436 -12.75 27.80 20.72
N LEU A 437 -13.75 28.22 19.94
CA LEU A 437 -13.60 28.73 18.57
C LEU A 437 -12.87 30.08 18.54
N THR A 438 -11.58 30.10 18.91
CA THR A 438 -10.63 31.03 18.34
C THR A 438 -10.45 30.65 16.88
N THR A 439 -10.65 31.61 15.98
CA THR A 439 -10.37 31.47 14.55
C THR A 439 -9.07 30.70 14.33
N ALA A 440 -9.11 29.64 13.53
CA ALA A 440 -7.90 28.96 13.13
C ALA A 440 -6.94 30.01 12.54
N GLU A 441 -5.72 30.09 13.09
CA GLU A 441 -4.67 30.91 12.51
C GLU A 441 -4.29 30.24 11.18
N GLU A 442 -4.93 30.71 10.10
CA GLU A 442 -4.55 30.39 8.74
C GLU A 442 -3.03 30.58 8.62
N MET A 443 -2.33 29.55 8.18
CA MET A 443 -0.87 29.60 8.05
C MET A 443 -0.53 30.69 7.03
N LYS A 444 -0.14 31.86 7.52
CA LYS A 444 0.17 33.01 6.68
C LYS A 444 1.35 32.68 5.79
N ASP A 445 1.18 33.02 4.53
CA ASP A 445 2.16 32.91 3.46
C ASP A 445 2.54 31.46 3.11
N THR A 446 1.72 30.82 2.26
CA THR A 446 2.03 29.55 1.59
C THR A 446 3.08 29.72 0.48
N SER A 447 4.17 30.40 0.82
CA SER A 447 5.45 30.26 0.13
C SER A 447 5.81 28.77 -0.05
N THR A 448 6.58 28.46 -1.10
CA THR A 448 6.84 27.07 -1.51
C THR A 448 7.81 26.36 -0.55
N LEU A 449 7.30 25.94 0.60
CA LEU A 449 8.04 25.19 1.62
C LEU A 449 8.52 23.85 1.05
N THR A 450 9.83 23.73 0.89
CA THR A 450 10.50 22.51 0.39
C THR A 450 10.62 21.42 1.47
N THR A 451 11.10 20.25 1.06
CA THR A 451 11.49 19.12 1.90
C THR A 451 12.86 19.37 2.53
N GLY A 452 13.00 19.09 3.82
CA GLY A 452 14.29 19.05 4.50
C GLY A 452 14.99 17.70 4.32
N LEU A 453 16.32 17.72 4.18
CA LEU A 453 17.15 16.51 4.25
C LEU A 453 18.24 16.73 5.31
N VAL A 454 18.44 15.75 6.20
CA VAL A 454 19.56 15.75 7.15
C VAL A 454 20.36 14.45 7.06
N TYR A 455 21.67 14.61 6.94
CA TYR A 455 22.69 13.56 6.86
C TYR A 455 23.99 14.15 7.43
N ASP A 456 24.81 13.33 8.09
CA ASP A 456 26.13 13.72 8.57
C ASP A 456 27.06 12.50 8.62
N GLN A 457 28.19 12.59 7.92
CA GLN A 457 29.15 11.48 7.80
C GLN A 457 29.73 11.05 9.15
N ARG A 458 29.73 11.90 10.18
CA ARG A 458 30.23 11.54 11.54
C ARG A 458 29.39 10.44 12.21
N MET A 459 28.14 10.24 11.77
CA MET A 459 27.34 9.08 12.19
C MET A 459 27.88 7.74 11.67
N MET A 460 28.84 7.75 10.73
CA MET A 460 29.58 6.54 10.31
C MET A 460 30.68 6.12 11.29
N GLU A 461 31.08 6.99 12.23
CA GLU A 461 32.22 6.74 13.13
C GLU A 461 31.94 5.56 14.11
N HIS A 462 30.67 5.33 14.47
CA HIS A 462 30.21 4.16 15.22
C HIS A 462 30.28 2.87 14.38
N HIS A 463 31.02 1.86 14.84
CA HIS A 463 31.19 0.57 14.15
C HIS A 463 31.41 -0.59 15.12
N ASN A 464 31.22 -1.83 14.65
CA ASN A 464 31.55 -3.03 15.41
C ASN A 464 33.04 -3.36 15.26
N MET A 465 33.77 -3.50 16.38
CA MET A 465 35.22 -3.76 16.39
C MET A 465 35.58 -5.26 16.39
N TRP A 466 34.58 -6.16 16.43
CA TRP A 466 34.78 -7.61 16.61
C TRP A 466 34.13 -8.44 15.52
N ASP A 467 33.02 -7.98 14.95
CA ASP A 467 32.36 -8.60 13.81
C ASP A 467 32.21 -7.58 12.66
N SER A 468 32.92 -7.83 11.57
CA SER A 468 32.87 -7.03 10.34
C SER A 468 31.67 -7.34 9.44
N HIS A 469 30.91 -8.40 9.73
CA HIS A 469 29.71 -8.81 9.00
C HIS A 469 28.41 -8.35 9.70
N HIS A 470 28.55 -7.62 10.81
CA HIS A 470 27.43 -7.13 11.60
C HIS A 470 26.51 -6.22 10.74
N PRO A 471 25.19 -6.46 10.68
CA PRO A 471 24.31 -5.87 9.66
C PRO A 471 24.14 -4.35 9.78
N GLU A 472 24.23 -3.78 10.98
CA GLU A 472 24.17 -2.32 11.21
C GLU A 472 25.51 -1.64 10.80
N LEU A 473 25.74 -1.57 9.50
CA LEU A 473 26.97 -1.05 8.89
C LEU A 473 26.96 0.48 8.75
N PRO A 474 28.11 1.17 8.95
CA PRO A 474 28.27 2.59 8.62
C PRO A 474 27.84 2.97 7.20
N GLN A 475 28.05 2.06 6.25
CA GLN A 475 27.72 2.21 4.84
C GLN A 475 26.22 2.41 4.57
N ARG A 476 25.32 2.05 5.52
CA ARG A 476 23.86 2.20 5.38
C ARG A 476 23.47 3.64 5.01
N ILE A 477 23.86 4.60 5.86
CA ILE A 477 23.57 6.02 5.64
C ILE A 477 24.32 6.59 4.43
N GLN A 478 25.53 6.10 4.14
CA GLN A 478 26.33 6.56 3.00
C GLN A 478 25.68 6.17 1.67
N ARG A 479 25.23 4.91 1.53
CA ARG A 479 24.60 4.40 0.29
C ARG A 479 23.26 5.08 0.02
N ILE A 480 22.46 5.31 1.06
CA ILE A 480 21.21 6.09 0.97
C ILE A 480 21.53 7.49 0.44
N PHE A 481 22.47 8.21 1.04
CA PHE A 481 22.82 9.58 0.64
C PHE A 481 23.39 9.64 -0.79
N SER A 482 24.29 8.73 -1.17
CA SER A 482 24.82 8.65 -2.54
C SER A 482 23.74 8.37 -3.58
N LEU A 483 22.73 7.54 -3.27
CA LEU A 483 21.61 7.33 -4.21
C LEU A 483 20.76 8.61 -4.32
N HIS A 484 20.43 9.27 -3.21
CA HIS A 484 19.73 10.56 -3.21
C HIS A 484 20.47 11.64 -4.02
N GLU A 485 21.80 11.66 -3.98
CA GLU A 485 22.63 12.58 -4.77
C GLU A 485 22.56 12.24 -6.27
N SER A 486 22.75 10.97 -6.62
CA SER A 486 22.69 10.51 -8.02
C SER A 486 21.32 10.66 -8.69
N LEU A 487 20.23 10.60 -7.92
CA LEU A 487 18.86 10.85 -8.36
C LEU A 487 18.48 12.34 -8.34
N GLY A 488 19.38 13.24 -7.95
CA GLY A 488 19.11 14.69 -7.87
C GLY A 488 18.14 15.09 -6.75
N LEU A 489 17.88 14.23 -5.76
CA LEU A 489 17.01 14.52 -4.62
C LEU A 489 17.69 15.49 -3.63
N VAL A 490 19.01 15.35 -3.42
CA VAL A 490 19.79 16.23 -2.52
C VAL A 490 19.72 17.69 -2.95
N SER A 491 19.78 17.98 -4.26
CA SER A 491 19.73 19.35 -4.80
C SER A 491 18.33 19.97 -4.83
N ARG A 492 17.28 19.16 -4.61
CA ARG A 492 15.89 19.60 -4.48
C ARG A 492 15.48 19.86 -3.03
N CYS A 493 16.12 19.15 -2.08
CA CYS A 493 15.90 19.31 -0.65
C CYS A 493 16.67 20.50 -0.05
N LEU A 494 16.17 21.06 1.04
CA LEU A 494 16.96 21.93 1.91
C LEU A 494 17.80 21.08 2.86
N MET A 495 19.12 21.05 2.65
CA MET A 495 20.04 20.43 3.62
C MET A 495 20.01 21.17 4.96
N LEU A 496 19.71 20.43 6.03
CA LEU A 496 19.76 20.91 7.41
C LEU A 496 21.00 20.34 8.13
N PRO A 497 21.66 21.12 9.01
CA PRO A 497 22.83 20.63 9.75
C PRO A 497 22.42 19.68 10.88
N ALA A 498 23.14 18.57 11.04
CA ALA A 498 23.06 17.77 12.26
C ALA A 498 23.72 18.50 13.44
N ARG A 499 23.18 18.29 14.65
CA ARG A 499 23.78 18.75 15.91
C ARG A 499 23.81 17.60 16.92
N LEU A 500 24.57 17.77 18.00
CA LEU A 500 24.44 16.90 19.16
C LEU A 500 23.16 17.27 19.93
N ALA A 501 22.39 16.28 20.35
CA ALA A 501 21.43 16.40 21.44
C ALA A 501 22.16 16.72 22.76
N THR A 502 21.56 17.50 23.65
CA THR A 502 22.09 17.74 25.00
C THR A 502 21.66 16.63 25.97
N GLU A 503 22.27 16.55 27.15
CA GLU A 503 21.89 15.54 28.15
C GLU A 503 20.51 15.82 28.77
N GLU A 504 20.11 17.09 28.81
CA GLU A 504 18.78 17.55 29.19
C GLU A 504 17.72 17.15 28.15
N GLU A 505 18.05 17.19 26.86
CA GLU A 505 17.15 16.71 25.80
C GLU A 505 17.05 15.19 25.78
N LEU A 506 18.15 14.45 26.01
CA LEU A 506 18.11 12.99 26.18
C LEU A 506 17.26 12.57 27.40
N ALA A 507 17.25 13.39 28.45
CA ALA A 507 16.45 13.17 29.66
C ALA A 507 14.93 13.35 29.46
N LEU A 508 14.47 13.75 28.26
CA LEU A 508 13.05 13.77 27.91
C LEU A 508 12.43 12.36 27.83
N CYS A 509 13.24 11.33 27.55
CA CYS A 509 12.81 9.93 27.51
C CYS A 509 13.66 8.99 28.36
N HIS A 510 14.97 9.22 28.48
CA HIS A 510 15.90 8.28 29.12
C HIS A 510 16.31 8.72 30.54
N SER A 511 16.64 7.74 31.39
CA SER A 511 17.10 8.03 32.75
C SER A 511 18.52 8.60 32.74
N SER A 512 18.82 9.47 33.71
CA SER A 512 20.17 10.00 33.93
C SER A 512 21.21 8.90 34.18
N LYS A 513 20.79 7.70 34.64
CA LYS A 513 21.66 6.54 34.79
C LYS A 513 22.05 5.97 33.43
N HIS A 514 21.08 5.73 32.54
CA HIS A 514 21.34 5.22 31.18
C HIS A 514 22.19 6.22 30.39
N ILE A 515 21.83 7.50 30.42
CA ILE A 515 22.58 8.58 29.77
C ILE A 515 24.03 8.61 30.27
N ALA A 516 24.27 8.53 31.58
CA ALA A 516 25.62 8.49 32.15
C ALA A 516 26.39 7.21 31.80
N GLN A 517 25.72 6.05 31.73
CA GLN A 517 26.32 4.76 31.39
C GLN A 517 26.78 4.73 29.93
N ILE A 518 25.95 5.22 28.99
CA ILE A 518 26.35 5.35 27.57
C ILE A 518 27.39 6.47 27.39
N LYS A 519 27.26 7.61 28.08
CA LYS A 519 28.27 8.69 28.05
C LYS A 519 29.66 8.22 28.48
N ALA A 520 29.75 7.34 29.47
CA ALA A 520 31.03 6.79 29.93
C ALA A 520 31.77 5.96 28.87
N THR A 521 31.08 5.49 27.81
CA THR A 521 31.68 4.66 26.75
C THR A 521 32.70 5.41 25.89
N GLU A 522 32.57 6.74 25.78
CA GLU A 522 33.45 7.64 25.01
C GLU A 522 34.93 7.54 25.44
N VAL A 523 35.20 7.10 26.67
CA VAL A 523 36.56 6.92 27.23
C VAL A 523 36.89 5.47 27.63
N MET A 524 36.03 4.50 27.30
CA MET A 524 36.27 3.08 27.62
C MET A 524 37.25 2.43 26.63
N LYS A 525 37.99 1.43 27.12
CA LYS A 525 38.85 0.60 26.28
C LYS A 525 38.01 -0.44 25.52
N PRO A 526 38.41 -0.89 24.31
CA PRO A 526 37.63 -1.83 23.51
C PRO A 526 37.17 -3.10 24.25
N ARG A 527 38.01 -3.70 25.12
CA ARG A 527 37.61 -4.89 25.89
C ARG A 527 36.49 -4.63 26.91
N ASP A 528 36.38 -3.40 27.42
CA ASP A 528 35.36 -3.01 28.37
C ASP A 528 34.08 -2.56 27.64
N LEU A 529 34.23 -1.92 26.47
CA LEU A 529 33.13 -1.68 25.52
C LEU A 529 32.45 -2.98 25.07
N HIS A 530 33.24 -4.01 24.72
CA HIS A 530 32.71 -5.33 24.35
C HIS A 530 31.97 -6.00 25.52
N ARG A 531 32.52 -5.92 26.74
CA ARG A 531 31.85 -6.46 27.93
C ARG A 531 30.50 -5.78 28.17
N LEU A 532 30.46 -4.45 28.08
CA LEU A 532 29.23 -3.67 28.27
C LEU A 532 28.21 -3.89 27.14
N GLY A 533 28.63 -4.05 25.89
CA GLY A 533 27.73 -4.45 24.79
C GLY A 533 27.01 -5.76 25.09
N ASN A 534 27.76 -6.75 25.60
CA ASN A 534 27.23 -8.05 26.02
C ASN A 534 26.38 -8.02 27.32
N GLU A 535 26.22 -6.86 27.98
CA GLU A 535 25.25 -6.67 29.08
C GLU A 535 23.85 -6.29 28.57
N TYR A 536 23.73 -5.91 27.29
CA TYR A 536 22.49 -5.55 26.61
C TYR A 536 22.10 -6.59 25.54
N ASN A 537 20.85 -6.57 25.08
CA ASN A 537 20.37 -7.44 24.01
C ASN A 537 20.70 -6.85 22.63
N SER A 538 21.47 -7.56 21.80
CA SER A 538 21.87 -7.15 20.44
C SER A 538 22.48 -5.73 20.37
N ILE A 539 23.51 -5.44 21.16
CA ILE A 539 24.24 -4.16 21.14
C ILE A 539 25.75 -4.39 20.99
N PHE A 540 26.37 -3.63 20.08
CA PHE A 540 27.82 -3.48 19.96
C PHE A 540 28.17 -2.01 20.25
N ILE A 541 29.31 -1.75 20.91
CA ILE A 541 29.68 -0.39 21.35
C ILE A 541 31.12 -0.05 20.91
N SER A 542 31.28 1.17 20.42
CA SER A 542 32.53 1.84 20.04
C SER A 542 32.65 3.17 20.79
N ALA A 543 33.85 3.74 20.90
CA ALA A 543 34.04 5.03 21.59
C ALA A 543 33.11 6.15 21.04
N GLU A 544 32.95 6.20 19.72
CA GLU A 544 32.11 7.19 19.04
C GLU A 544 30.60 6.87 19.09
N SER A 545 30.16 5.74 19.68
CA SER A 545 28.74 5.35 19.74
C SER A 545 27.86 6.40 20.40
N TYR A 546 28.27 6.91 21.57
CA TYR A 546 27.53 7.95 22.30
C TYR A 546 27.39 9.24 21.47
N ARG A 547 28.44 9.61 20.74
CA ARG A 547 28.51 10.81 19.92
C ARG A 547 27.67 10.67 18.64
N SER A 548 27.75 9.52 17.95
CA SER A 548 26.90 9.21 16.80
C SER A 548 25.41 9.18 17.18
N ALA A 549 25.04 8.52 18.30
CA ALA A 549 23.65 8.50 18.77
C ALA A 549 23.13 9.92 19.09
N ARG A 550 23.97 10.78 19.69
CA ARG A 550 23.62 12.19 19.92
C ARG A 550 23.49 13.01 18.63
N LEU A 551 24.24 12.69 17.58
CA LEU A 551 24.08 13.30 16.25
C LEU A 551 22.77 12.86 15.59
N ALA A 552 22.42 11.57 15.67
CA ALA A 552 21.16 11.03 15.13
C ALA A 552 19.94 11.73 15.75
N VAL A 553 19.87 11.76 17.09
CA VAL A 553 18.80 12.43 17.83
C VAL A 553 18.76 13.93 17.52
N GLY A 554 19.90 14.63 17.58
CA GLY A 554 19.95 16.08 17.36
C GLY A 554 19.71 16.51 15.91
N ALA A 555 19.98 15.64 14.93
CA ALA A 555 19.55 15.81 13.54
C ALA A 555 18.03 15.79 13.42
N CYS A 556 17.35 14.82 14.05
CA CYS A 556 15.89 14.72 14.07
C CYS A 556 15.25 15.93 14.78
N PHE A 557 15.84 16.43 15.87
CA PHE A 557 15.41 17.66 16.53
C PHE A 557 15.47 18.88 15.61
N ASN A 558 16.58 19.07 14.89
CA ASN A 558 16.72 20.18 13.94
C ASN A 558 15.71 20.09 12.80
N MET A 559 15.39 18.88 12.33
CA MET A 559 14.36 18.65 11.32
C MET A 559 12.96 18.97 11.86
N ALA A 560 12.58 18.44 13.03
CA ALA A 560 11.28 18.73 13.65
C ALA A 560 11.10 20.22 13.98
N GLN A 561 12.16 20.91 14.41
CA GLN A 561 12.14 22.37 14.61
C GLN A 561 11.96 23.13 13.28
N ALA A 562 12.62 22.71 12.21
CA ALA A 562 12.46 23.33 10.90
C ALA A 562 11.06 23.10 10.31
N VAL A 563 10.46 21.92 10.55
CA VAL A 563 9.07 21.59 10.19
C VAL A 563 8.06 22.42 10.99
N LEU A 564 8.19 22.49 12.32
CA LEU A 564 7.25 23.23 13.18
C LEU A 564 7.35 24.75 13.03
N ASN A 565 8.56 25.28 12.74
CA ASN A 565 8.76 26.71 12.47
C ASN A 565 8.43 27.11 11.01
N GLY A 566 7.94 26.18 10.17
CA GLY A 566 7.58 26.48 8.78
C GLY A 566 8.78 26.84 7.88
N ARG A 567 9.98 26.35 8.18
CA ARG A 567 11.17 26.50 7.32
C ARG A 567 11.22 25.43 6.22
N VAL A 568 10.68 24.25 6.51
CA VAL A 568 10.42 23.15 5.57
C VAL A 568 9.02 22.60 5.83
N ARG A 569 8.41 21.93 4.86
CA ARG A 569 7.09 21.30 5.05
C ARG A 569 7.20 19.96 5.78
N ASN A 570 8.14 19.14 5.31
CA ASN A 570 8.39 17.75 5.69
C ASN A 570 9.89 17.48 5.62
N GLY A 571 10.35 16.26 5.92
CA GLY A 571 11.74 15.91 5.70
C GLY A 571 12.15 14.47 5.94
N ALA A 572 13.36 14.15 5.49
CA ALA A 572 14.01 12.86 5.65
C ALA A 572 15.28 13.00 6.52
N ALA A 573 15.45 12.09 7.48
CA ALA A 573 16.59 12.01 8.37
C ALA A 573 17.35 10.70 8.14
N VAL A 574 18.48 10.80 7.45
CA VAL A 574 19.38 9.68 7.12
C VAL A 574 20.41 9.55 8.24
N VAL A 575 19.98 8.92 9.34
CA VAL A 575 20.67 8.90 10.65
C VAL A 575 21.05 7.48 11.08
N ARG A 576 22.06 7.36 11.94
CA ARG A 576 22.38 6.12 12.69
C ARG A 576 23.23 6.43 13.93
N PRO A 577 23.29 5.56 14.97
CA PRO A 577 22.51 4.33 15.16
C PRO A 577 20.99 4.57 15.24
N PRO A 578 20.16 3.52 15.08
CA PRO A 578 18.71 3.59 15.25
C PRO A 578 18.32 3.87 16.72
N GLY A 579 17.02 4.02 16.96
CA GLY A 579 16.43 4.39 18.25
C GLY A 579 15.21 3.58 18.73
N HIS A 580 14.37 3.02 17.87
CA HIS A 580 13.02 2.56 18.27
C HIS A 580 12.99 1.42 19.33
N HIS A 581 14.03 0.58 19.42
CA HIS A 581 14.19 -0.43 20.48
C HIS A 581 14.74 0.11 21.81
N ALA A 582 15.27 1.34 21.85
CA ALA A 582 15.94 1.88 23.03
C ALA A 582 14.94 2.22 24.15
N GLU A 583 15.15 1.58 25.29
CA GLU A 583 14.34 1.75 26.49
C GLU A 583 14.74 2.98 27.30
N LYS A 584 13.86 3.42 28.20
CA LYS A 584 14.16 4.48 29.18
C LYS A 584 15.46 4.25 29.96
N ASP A 585 15.74 3.00 30.33
CA ASP A 585 16.84 2.62 31.25
C ASP A 585 17.87 1.64 30.63
N ALA A 586 17.75 1.31 29.33
CA ALA A 586 18.64 0.36 28.65
C ALA A 586 18.75 0.57 27.13
N ALA A 587 19.88 0.14 26.54
CA ALA A 587 20.03 -0.03 25.09
C ALA A 587 19.56 -1.44 24.67
N CYS A 588 19.05 -1.57 23.44
CA CYS A 588 18.56 -2.84 22.87
C CYS A 588 18.54 -2.75 21.34
N GLY A 589 18.78 -3.85 20.62
CA GLY A 589 18.52 -3.94 19.17
C GLY A 589 19.21 -2.84 18.35
N PHE A 590 20.53 -2.68 18.52
CA PHE A 590 21.36 -1.61 17.95
C PHE A 590 21.02 -0.18 18.41
N CYS A 591 19.94 0.02 19.16
CA CYS A 591 19.42 1.32 19.56
C CYS A 591 19.98 1.78 20.92
N PHE A 592 20.49 3.01 20.98
CA PHE A 592 21.06 3.61 22.20
C PHE A 592 20.12 4.61 22.89
N PHE A 593 19.48 5.48 22.09
CA PHE A 593 18.52 6.49 22.52
C PHE A 593 17.40 6.54 21.48
N ASN A 594 16.14 6.70 21.92
CA ASN A 594 14.99 6.57 21.04
C ASN A 594 14.74 7.86 20.24
N SER A 595 15.34 7.93 19.05
CA SER A 595 15.30 9.07 18.14
C SER A 595 13.88 9.56 17.85
N ALA A 596 12.94 8.66 17.55
CA ALA A 596 11.54 9.03 17.30
C ALA A 596 10.85 9.57 18.56
N ALA A 597 10.94 8.86 19.69
CA ALA A 597 10.28 9.25 20.93
C ALA A 597 10.83 10.57 21.51
N LEU A 598 12.16 10.72 21.51
CA LEU A 598 12.81 11.98 21.88
C LEU A 598 12.37 13.12 20.97
N THR A 599 12.26 12.87 19.66
CA THR A 599 11.80 13.89 18.70
C THR A 599 10.36 14.30 18.94
N ALA A 600 9.47 13.37 19.32
CA ALA A 600 8.11 13.71 19.73
C ALA A 600 8.08 14.58 21.00
N ARG A 601 8.87 14.24 22.04
CA ARG A 601 8.97 15.05 23.26
C ARG A 601 9.60 16.43 23.04
N TYR A 602 10.61 16.51 22.17
CA TYR A 602 11.23 17.78 21.76
C TYR A 602 10.26 18.65 20.94
N ALA A 603 9.53 18.05 19.99
CA ALA A 603 8.48 18.72 19.23
C ALA A 603 7.36 19.25 20.14
N GLN A 604 6.96 18.49 21.16
CA GLN A 604 6.04 18.94 22.21
C GLN A 604 6.62 20.11 23.03
N SER A 605 7.89 20.07 23.43
CA SER A 605 8.49 21.11 24.30
C SER A 605 8.72 22.46 23.62
N ILE A 606 8.92 22.49 22.30
CA ILE A 606 9.02 23.74 21.53
C ILE A 606 7.67 24.28 21.01
N SER A 607 6.58 23.52 21.17
CA SER A 607 5.25 23.88 20.67
C SER A 607 4.48 24.80 21.63
N GLN A 608 3.89 25.87 21.10
CA GLN A 608 3.11 26.85 21.89
C GLN A 608 1.71 26.36 22.28
N LYS A 609 1.24 25.25 21.71
CA LYS A 609 -0.07 24.62 21.93
C LYS A 609 0.15 23.11 22.07
N PRO A 610 -0.68 22.36 22.82
CA PRO A 610 -0.53 20.92 22.99
C PRO A 610 -0.43 20.19 21.65
N LEU A 611 0.72 19.56 21.37
CA LEU A 611 1.00 18.89 20.11
C LEU A 611 0.68 17.40 20.21
N ARG A 612 -0.36 16.97 19.51
CA ARG A 612 -0.58 15.55 19.20
C ARG A 612 0.44 15.08 18.17
N VAL A 613 1.16 14.00 18.46
CA VAL A 613 2.16 13.42 17.55
C VAL A 613 1.74 11.99 17.18
N LEU A 614 1.74 11.66 15.90
CA LEU A 614 1.69 10.26 15.45
C LEU A 614 3.14 9.79 15.30
N ILE A 615 3.49 8.66 15.93
CA ILE A 615 4.68 7.88 15.58
C ILE A 615 4.19 6.61 14.91
N LEU A 616 4.52 6.45 13.62
CA LEU A 616 4.25 5.25 12.85
C LEU A 616 5.55 4.48 12.66
N ASP A 617 5.55 3.21 13.04
CA ASP A 617 6.67 2.30 12.86
C ASP A 617 6.35 1.27 11.79
N TRP A 618 7.15 1.25 10.72
CA TRP A 618 7.07 0.26 9.65
C TRP A 618 8.32 -0.61 9.55
N ASP A 619 9.24 -0.49 10.52
CA ASP A 619 10.34 -1.43 10.72
C ASP A 619 9.76 -2.85 10.94
N VAL A 620 10.45 -3.87 10.45
CA VAL A 620 9.97 -5.25 10.56
C VAL A 620 9.96 -5.75 12.02
N HIS A 621 10.65 -5.06 12.93
CA HIS A 621 10.68 -5.35 14.36
C HIS A 621 9.75 -4.42 15.15
N HIS A 622 9.16 -4.92 16.23
CA HIS A 622 8.38 -4.07 17.14
C HIS A 622 9.30 -3.10 17.90
N GLY A 623 9.09 -1.79 17.72
CA GLY A 623 9.76 -0.73 18.47
C GLY A 623 9.33 -0.65 19.95
N ASN A 624 9.67 -1.68 20.73
CA ASN A 624 9.30 -1.86 22.14
C ASN A 624 9.56 -0.62 23.00
N GLY A 625 10.71 0.03 22.82
CA GLY A 625 11.07 1.22 23.59
C GLY A 625 10.14 2.39 23.30
N THR A 626 9.70 2.53 22.04
CA THR A 626 8.72 3.55 21.65
C THR A 626 7.37 3.30 22.32
N GLN A 627 6.88 2.06 22.30
CA GLN A 627 5.66 1.68 23.01
C GLN A 627 5.75 2.01 24.52
N HIS A 628 6.78 1.53 25.22
CA HIS A 628 6.89 1.72 26.67
C HIS A 628 7.10 3.20 27.10
N ILE A 629 7.62 4.06 26.22
CA ILE A 629 7.76 5.51 26.49
C ILE A 629 6.41 6.27 26.40
N PHE A 630 5.43 5.74 25.67
CA PHE A 630 4.12 6.39 25.45
C PHE A 630 2.90 5.56 25.89
N GLU A 631 3.08 4.39 26.47
CA GLU A 631 1.99 3.45 26.82
C GLU A 631 0.90 4.09 27.70
N GLU A 632 1.25 5.04 28.58
CA GLU A 632 0.33 5.85 29.38
C GLU A 632 0.14 7.30 28.87
N ASP A 633 0.26 7.59 27.57
CA ASP A 633 0.16 8.95 27.03
C ASP A 633 -0.87 9.12 25.89
N ASP A 634 -1.90 9.93 26.13
CA ASP A 634 -2.94 10.28 25.15
C ASP A 634 -2.53 11.42 24.18
N SER A 635 -1.32 11.99 24.35
CA SER A 635 -0.78 13.02 23.44
C SER A 635 0.06 12.45 22.29
N VAL A 636 0.42 11.17 22.34
CA VAL A 636 1.19 10.49 21.30
C VAL A 636 0.50 9.19 20.91
N LEU A 637 0.13 9.06 19.64
CA LEU A 637 -0.37 7.83 19.05
C LEU A 637 0.82 7.04 18.50
N TYR A 638 1.04 5.82 18.99
CA TYR A 638 2.00 4.88 18.40
C TYR A 638 1.25 3.82 17.59
N VAL A 639 1.72 3.56 16.37
CA VAL A 639 1.21 2.50 15.49
C VAL A 639 2.40 1.73 14.94
N SER A 640 2.39 0.40 14.98
CA SER A 640 3.53 -0.43 14.55
C SER A 640 3.10 -1.62 13.70
N LEU A 641 3.75 -1.82 12.55
CA LEU A 641 3.50 -2.92 11.61
C LEU A 641 4.73 -3.82 11.53
N HIS A 642 4.76 -4.89 12.33
CA HIS A 642 5.98 -5.68 12.57
C HIS A 642 5.73 -7.18 12.44
N ARG A 643 6.79 -7.93 12.16
CA ARG A 643 6.79 -9.39 12.20
C ARG A 643 6.79 -9.85 13.66
N TYR A 644 5.83 -10.70 14.02
CA TYR A 644 5.62 -11.18 15.38
C TYR A 644 5.90 -12.67 15.52
N GLU A 645 5.42 -13.47 14.57
CA GLU A 645 5.54 -14.94 14.55
C GLU A 645 5.16 -15.57 15.90
N ASP A 646 3.96 -15.21 16.38
CA ASP A 646 3.37 -15.62 17.67
C ASP A 646 4.30 -15.37 18.87
N GLY A 647 5.00 -14.23 18.86
CA GLY A 647 5.92 -13.79 19.92
C GLY A 647 7.34 -14.36 19.80
N THR A 648 7.66 -15.08 18.74
CA THR A 648 9.00 -15.67 18.54
C THR A 648 9.98 -14.74 17.82
N PHE A 649 9.52 -13.81 16.99
CA PHE A 649 10.40 -12.85 16.30
C PHE A 649 10.89 -11.74 17.24
N PHE A 650 12.06 -11.15 16.96
CA PHE A 650 12.68 -10.13 17.82
C PHE A 650 11.79 -8.88 17.95
N PRO A 651 11.59 -8.29 19.15
CA PRO A 651 12.32 -8.52 20.41
C PRO A 651 11.81 -9.69 21.28
N SER A 652 10.92 -10.53 20.77
CA SER A 652 10.38 -11.73 21.42
C SER A 652 9.62 -11.47 22.74
N SER A 653 8.71 -10.49 22.72
CA SER A 653 7.77 -10.22 23.82
C SER A 653 6.32 -10.19 23.34
N GLU A 654 5.40 -10.65 24.21
CA GLU A 654 3.94 -10.52 24.05
C GLU A 654 3.45 -9.07 24.03
N ASP A 655 4.31 -8.10 24.35
CA ASP A 655 4.02 -6.67 24.31
C ASP A 655 3.84 -6.15 22.87
N ALA A 656 4.29 -6.91 21.86
CA ALA A 656 4.03 -6.64 20.45
C ALA A 656 2.66 -7.14 19.95
N ASP A 657 1.87 -7.86 20.76
CA ASP A 657 0.58 -8.39 20.32
C ASP A 657 -0.49 -7.30 20.09
N TYR A 658 -1.49 -7.60 19.25
CA TYR A 658 -2.63 -6.72 18.96
C TYR A 658 -3.52 -6.43 20.18
N SER A 659 -3.44 -7.24 21.24
CA SER A 659 -4.14 -7.01 22.51
C SER A 659 -3.58 -5.83 23.33
N ARG A 660 -2.42 -5.29 22.95
CA ARG A 660 -1.66 -4.28 23.71
C ARG A 660 -2.05 -2.86 23.30
N VAL A 661 -3.25 -2.46 23.72
CA VAL A 661 -3.87 -1.17 23.33
C VAL A 661 -3.31 0.08 24.03
N GLY A 662 -2.33 -0.06 24.92
CA GLY A 662 -1.88 0.99 25.84
C GLY A 662 -2.61 0.96 27.19
N LEU A 663 -2.14 1.75 28.15
CA LEU A 663 -2.50 1.68 29.57
C LEU A 663 -3.04 3.01 30.10
N GLY A 664 -3.85 2.95 31.15
CA GLY A 664 -4.33 4.13 31.86
C GLY A 664 -5.10 5.11 30.97
N ARG A 665 -4.50 6.27 30.68
CA ARG A 665 -5.04 7.27 29.74
C ARG A 665 -4.65 7.01 28.28
N GLY A 666 -3.54 6.30 28.04
CA GLY A 666 -3.05 5.91 26.71
C GLY A 666 -3.78 4.70 26.11
N ALA A 667 -4.76 4.11 26.80
CA ALA A 667 -5.58 3.04 26.28
C ALA A 667 -6.35 3.49 25.02
N GLY A 668 -6.05 2.84 23.89
CA GLY A 668 -6.50 3.17 22.54
C GLY A 668 -5.41 3.81 21.66
N PHE A 669 -4.36 4.39 22.25
CA PHE A 669 -3.30 5.16 21.57
C PHE A 669 -2.02 4.36 21.27
N ASN A 670 -1.99 3.06 21.57
CA ASN A 670 -0.97 2.13 21.12
C ASN A 670 -1.60 1.07 20.21
N VAL A 671 -1.19 0.96 18.94
CA VAL A 671 -1.80 0.07 17.95
C VAL A 671 -0.73 -0.84 17.32
N ASN A 672 -0.69 -2.09 17.74
CA ASN A 672 0.19 -3.10 17.15
C ASN A 672 -0.52 -3.88 16.05
N ILE A 673 0.13 -4.05 14.90
CA ILE A 673 -0.33 -4.89 13.78
C ILE A 673 0.68 -6.06 13.60
N PRO A 674 0.56 -7.12 14.41
CA PRO A 674 1.51 -8.23 14.43
C PRO A 674 1.31 -9.18 13.23
N TRP A 675 2.36 -9.38 12.44
CA TRP A 675 2.33 -10.27 11.28
C TRP A 675 2.83 -11.69 11.63
N ASN A 676 2.02 -12.71 11.30
CA ASN A 676 2.24 -14.11 11.67
C ASN A 676 2.17 -15.09 10.50
N GLY A 677 3.09 -16.06 10.46
CA GLY A 677 3.04 -17.26 9.63
C GLY A 677 3.18 -17.06 8.12
N ALA A 678 3.64 -15.88 7.67
CA ALA A 678 3.80 -15.54 6.26
C ALA A 678 4.82 -14.43 6.02
N LYS A 679 5.27 -14.29 4.76
CA LYS A 679 6.12 -13.19 4.28
C LYS A 679 5.26 -12.09 3.67
N MET A 680 4.97 -11.05 4.43
CA MET A 680 4.13 -9.94 3.98
C MET A 680 4.88 -9.01 2.99
N GLY A 681 4.14 -8.26 2.20
CA GLY A 681 4.65 -7.22 1.30
C GLY A 681 3.61 -6.11 1.08
N ASP A 682 3.64 -5.49 -0.10
CA ASP A 682 2.85 -4.29 -0.41
C ASP A 682 1.35 -4.45 -0.15
N ALA A 683 0.77 -5.60 -0.51
CA ALA A 683 -0.66 -5.86 -0.41
C ALA A 683 -1.14 -5.86 1.05
N GLU A 684 -0.40 -6.51 1.95
CA GLU A 684 -0.73 -6.57 3.38
C GLU A 684 -0.50 -5.23 4.08
N TYR A 685 0.59 -4.53 3.75
CA TYR A 685 0.88 -3.20 4.31
C TYR A 685 -0.16 -2.17 3.86
N LEU A 686 -0.56 -2.17 2.59
CA LEU A 686 -1.62 -1.29 2.09
C LEU A 686 -3.00 -1.64 2.67
N ALA A 687 -3.31 -2.93 2.86
CA ALA A 687 -4.54 -3.34 3.55
C ALA A 687 -4.58 -2.84 5.01
N ALA A 688 -3.48 -2.99 5.75
CA ALA A 688 -3.37 -2.42 7.10
C ALA A 688 -3.47 -0.88 7.09
N PHE A 689 -2.87 -0.21 6.09
CA PHE A 689 -2.97 1.25 5.98
C PHE A 689 -4.39 1.73 5.73
N HIS A 690 -5.09 1.13 4.77
CA HIS A 690 -6.46 1.52 4.43
C HIS A 690 -7.47 1.16 5.54
N SER A 691 -7.38 -0.03 6.14
CA SER A 691 -8.37 -0.48 7.13
C SER A 691 -8.07 -0.11 8.58
N VAL A 692 -6.81 0.20 8.94
CA VAL A 692 -6.40 0.52 10.32
C VAL A 692 -5.63 1.83 10.44
N VAL A 693 -4.42 1.93 9.85
CA VAL A 693 -3.48 3.03 10.16
C VAL A 693 -4.05 4.39 9.78
N MET A 694 -4.53 4.55 8.55
CA MET A 694 -5.03 5.82 8.03
C MET A 694 -6.39 6.22 8.63
N PRO A 695 -7.33 5.29 8.91
CA PRO A 695 -8.51 5.58 9.74
C PRO A 695 -8.17 6.11 11.14
N VAL A 696 -7.36 5.39 11.92
CA VAL A 696 -7.00 5.79 13.30
C VAL A 696 -6.22 7.11 13.30
N ALA A 697 -5.23 7.26 12.40
CA ALA A 697 -4.46 8.49 12.26
C ALA A 697 -5.31 9.69 11.82
N ARG A 698 -6.38 9.47 11.05
CA ARG A 698 -7.32 10.53 10.66
C ARG A 698 -8.16 10.98 11.85
N GLU A 699 -8.72 10.04 12.61
CA GLU A 699 -9.57 10.32 13.76
C GLU A 699 -8.79 11.01 14.90
N PHE A 700 -7.49 10.69 15.05
CA PHE A 700 -6.55 11.34 15.96
C PHE A 700 -6.13 12.76 15.56
N ASP A 701 -6.19 13.13 14.26
CA ASP A 701 -5.73 14.42 13.71
C ASP A 701 -4.38 14.90 14.32
N PRO A 702 -3.25 14.25 13.99
CA PRO A 702 -1.94 14.63 14.51
C PRO A 702 -1.52 16.03 14.04
N GLY A 703 -0.79 16.76 14.89
CA GLY A 703 -0.14 18.01 14.54
C GLY A 703 1.21 17.83 13.84
N LEU A 704 1.83 16.66 14.02
CA LEU A 704 3.10 16.21 13.43
C LEU A 704 3.05 14.68 13.26
N VAL A 705 3.58 14.16 12.15
CA VAL A 705 3.80 12.72 11.93
C VAL A 705 5.30 12.45 11.93
N LEU A 706 5.74 11.50 12.75
CA LEU A 706 7.06 10.88 12.71
C LEU A 706 6.90 9.47 12.15
N VAL A 707 7.81 9.05 11.27
CA VAL A 707 7.90 7.67 10.80
C VAL A 707 9.21 7.08 11.29
N SER A 708 9.12 6.07 12.17
CA SER A 708 10.21 5.13 12.46
C SER A 708 10.36 4.25 11.21
N ALA A 709 11.32 4.61 10.37
CA ALA A 709 11.44 4.10 9.01
C ALA A 709 12.55 3.06 8.91
N GLY A 710 12.26 1.86 9.40
CA GLY A 710 13.03 0.68 9.04
C GLY A 710 12.77 0.27 7.60
N PHE A 711 13.80 -0.22 6.91
CA PHE A 711 13.66 -0.75 5.56
C PHE A 711 14.06 -2.23 5.47
N ASP A 712 13.88 -2.97 6.58
CA ASP A 712 14.09 -4.43 6.71
C ASP A 712 12.83 -5.25 6.46
N ALA A 713 11.64 -4.63 6.48
CA ALA A 713 10.45 -5.22 5.87
C ALA A 713 10.58 -5.27 4.32
N ALA A 714 11.62 -4.64 3.75
CA ALA A 714 11.83 -4.56 2.32
C ALA A 714 12.28 -5.88 1.68
N ARG A 715 11.89 -6.07 0.41
CA ARG A 715 12.33 -7.19 -0.41
C ARG A 715 13.86 -7.29 -0.45
N GLY A 716 14.37 -8.45 -0.05
CA GLY A 716 15.80 -8.77 -0.08
C GLY A 716 16.58 -8.38 1.17
N ASP A 717 15.93 -7.91 2.24
CA ASP A 717 16.60 -7.71 3.52
C ASP A 717 16.98 -9.05 4.19
N PRO A 718 18.20 -9.17 4.78
CA PRO A 718 18.65 -10.42 5.41
C PRO A 718 18.00 -10.74 6.77
N LEU A 719 17.39 -9.79 7.48
CA LEU A 719 16.80 -10.02 8.81
C LEU A 719 15.27 -10.13 8.78
N GLY A 720 14.58 -9.16 8.16
CA GLY A 720 13.11 -9.18 8.14
C GLY A 720 12.53 -10.32 7.31
N GLY A 721 13.13 -10.58 6.14
CA GLY A 721 12.75 -11.66 5.22
C GLY A 721 11.42 -11.43 4.49
N TYR A 722 10.88 -10.21 4.54
CA TYR A 722 9.62 -9.76 3.93
C TYR A 722 9.83 -9.22 2.51
N GLN A 723 8.78 -8.66 1.91
CA GLN A 723 8.68 -8.39 0.47
C GLN A 723 8.10 -7.01 0.12
N VAL A 724 8.14 -6.04 1.06
CA VAL A 724 7.70 -4.66 0.76
C VAL A 724 8.65 -4.05 -0.28
N THR A 725 8.12 -3.34 -1.28
CA THR A 725 8.90 -2.75 -2.36
C THR A 725 9.18 -1.26 -2.11
N PRO A 726 10.22 -0.67 -2.75
CA PRO A 726 10.41 0.79 -2.75
C PRO A 726 9.15 1.55 -3.20
N GLU A 727 8.42 0.98 -4.17
CA GLU A 727 7.13 1.47 -4.65
C GLU A 727 6.04 1.39 -3.57
N GLY A 728 6.04 0.33 -2.76
CA GLY A 728 5.25 0.20 -1.54
C GLY A 728 5.49 1.37 -0.58
N TYR A 729 6.72 1.56 -0.11
CA TYR A 729 7.07 2.64 0.84
C TYR A 729 6.75 4.05 0.30
N ALA A 730 6.88 4.28 -1.00
CA ALA A 730 6.46 5.53 -1.65
C ALA A 730 4.94 5.76 -1.51
N ASN A 731 4.11 4.72 -1.74
CA ASN A 731 2.66 4.79 -1.55
C ASN A 731 2.28 4.96 -0.07
N LEU A 732 2.97 4.29 0.87
CA LEU A 732 2.79 4.49 2.31
C LEU A 732 3.10 5.95 2.71
N THR A 733 4.21 6.50 2.22
CA THR A 733 4.59 7.92 2.42
C THR A 733 3.54 8.88 1.88
N HIS A 734 2.99 8.59 0.69
CA HIS A 734 1.96 9.42 0.05
C HIS A 734 0.70 9.52 0.91
N LEU A 735 0.19 8.39 1.41
CA LEU A 735 -1.00 8.38 2.27
C LEU A 735 -0.81 9.27 3.51
N LEU A 736 0.38 9.22 4.13
CA LEU A 736 0.72 9.99 5.34
C LEU A 736 0.83 11.50 5.11
N LEU A 737 1.21 11.95 3.91
CA LEU A 737 1.21 13.38 3.55
C LEU A 737 -0.18 14.03 3.59
N GLY A 738 -1.26 13.23 3.59
CA GLY A 738 -2.62 13.70 3.83
C GLY A 738 -2.94 14.05 5.29
N LEU A 739 -1.99 13.89 6.22
CA LEU A 739 -2.13 14.19 7.65
C LEU A 739 -1.33 15.44 8.05
N ALA A 740 -1.61 15.98 9.24
CA ALA A 740 -0.78 16.99 9.93
C ALA A 740 -0.41 18.28 9.16
N GLY A 741 -1.07 18.61 8.04
CA GLY A 741 -0.62 19.73 7.18
C GLY A 741 0.55 19.36 6.27
N GLY A 742 0.69 18.08 5.91
CA GLY A 742 1.86 17.55 5.22
C GLY A 742 3.13 17.44 6.08
N ARG A 743 3.04 17.71 7.39
CA ARG A 743 4.18 17.67 8.34
C ARG A 743 4.55 16.25 8.72
N VAL A 744 5.27 15.59 7.82
CA VAL A 744 5.83 14.23 7.97
C VAL A 744 7.35 14.30 8.09
N LEU A 745 7.92 13.55 9.03
CA LEU A 745 9.37 13.36 9.20
C LEU A 745 9.69 11.86 9.17
N VAL A 746 10.41 11.43 8.14
CA VAL A 746 10.88 10.04 7.95
C VAL A 746 12.25 9.87 8.58
N ILE A 747 12.38 9.04 9.62
CA ILE A 747 13.59 8.84 10.42
C ILE A 747 14.12 7.42 10.18
N LEU A 748 15.34 7.28 9.66
CA LEU A 748 15.92 5.95 9.40
C LEU A 748 16.11 5.15 10.71
N GLU A 749 15.51 3.95 10.76
CA GLU A 749 15.69 2.97 11.84
C GLU A 749 16.47 1.75 11.32
N GLY A 750 15.84 0.57 11.16
CA GLY A 750 16.45 -0.65 10.61
C GLY A 750 16.55 -0.71 9.08
N GLY A 751 16.65 -1.92 8.54
CA GLY A 751 16.98 -2.18 7.13
C GLY A 751 18.49 -2.28 6.86
N TYR A 752 18.92 -3.38 6.26
CA TYR A 752 20.31 -3.83 6.24
C TYR A 752 20.80 -4.27 4.85
N ASN A 753 19.91 -4.55 3.90
CA ASN A 753 20.29 -4.62 2.49
C ASN A 753 20.60 -3.21 1.94
N LEU A 754 21.88 -2.91 1.71
CA LEU A 754 22.37 -1.60 1.27
C LEU A 754 21.74 -1.08 -0.03
N THR A 755 21.21 -1.96 -0.90
CA THR A 755 20.46 -1.55 -2.09
C THR A 755 19.01 -1.24 -1.73
N SER A 756 18.29 -2.19 -1.13
CA SER A 756 16.85 -2.04 -0.82
C SER A 756 16.56 -0.83 0.09
N ILE A 757 17.43 -0.53 1.07
CA ILE A 757 17.26 0.65 1.93
C ILE A 757 17.50 1.96 1.19
N SER A 758 18.43 1.97 0.23
CA SER A 758 18.75 3.16 -0.56
C SER A 758 17.60 3.49 -1.48
N GLU A 759 17.09 2.49 -2.21
CA GLU A 759 15.95 2.61 -3.12
C GLU A 759 14.69 3.05 -2.35
N SER A 760 14.34 2.35 -1.27
CA SER A 760 13.13 2.64 -0.48
C SER A 760 13.16 4.04 0.15
N MET A 761 14.25 4.44 0.80
CA MET A 761 14.37 5.78 1.39
C MET A 761 14.38 6.88 0.32
N SER A 762 14.96 6.62 -0.86
CA SER A 762 14.92 7.57 -1.99
C SER A 762 13.50 7.71 -2.55
N ALA A 763 12.74 6.61 -2.62
CA ALA A 763 11.35 6.62 -3.05
C ALA A 763 10.45 7.40 -2.06
N CYS A 764 10.67 7.26 -0.75
CA CYS A 764 10.05 8.11 0.27
C CYS A 764 10.37 9.60 0.04
N THR A 765 11.65 9.96 -0.08
CA THR A 765 12.08 11.37 -0.27
C THR A 765 11.54 11.97 -1.58
N SER A 766 11.43 11.18 -2.65
CA SER A 766 10.79 11.57 -3.92
C SER A 766 9.32 12.01 -3.70
N VAL A 767 8.56 11.22 -2.94
CA VAL A 767 7.17 11.54 -2.60
C VAL A 767 7.07 12.71 -1.61
N LEU A 768 8.00 12.86 -0.65
CA LEU A 768 8.07 14.05 0.22
C LEU A 768 8.27 15.35 -0.60
N LEU A 769 9.06 15.29 -1.67
CA LEU A 769 9.28 16.38 -2.62
C LEU A 769 8.09 16.65 -3.56
N GLY A 770 7.02 15.85 -3.46
CA GLY A 770 5.80 16.00 -4.25
C GLY A 770 5.89 15.39 -5.66
N ASP A 771 6.76 14.42 -5.91
CA ASP A 771 6.66 13.59 -7.12
C ASP A 771 5.56 12.53 -6.97
N PRO A 772 4.88 12.12 -8.05
CA PRO A 772 3.80 11.14 -7.98
C PRO A 772 4.31 9.75 -7.56
N PRO A 773 3.55 8.99 -6.76
CA PRO A 773 3.94 7.63 -6.42
C PRO A 773 4.08 6.72 -7.65
N PRO A 774 5.09 5.82 -7.66
CA PRO A 774 5.27 4.82 -8.71
C PRO A 774 4.14 3.76 -8.65
N PRO A 775 3.89 3.06 -9.78
CA PRO A 775 2.87 2.02 -9.84
C PRO A 775 3.31 0.77 -9.08
N LEU A 776 2.39 0.14 -8.34
CA LEU A 776 2.68 -1.07 -7.58
C LEU A 776 2.83 -2.30 -8.50
N PRO A 777 3.86 -3.14 -8.32
CA PRO A 777 4.18 -4.23 -9.26
C PRO A 777 3.28 -5.47 -9.13
N CYS A 778 2.49 -5.59 -8.06
CA CYS A 778 1.79 -6.82 -7.71
C CYS A 778 0.27 -6.63 -7.57
N ARG A 779 -0.51 -7.66 -7.95
CA ARG A 779 -1.97 -7.77 -7.75
C ARG A 779 -2.38 -8.98 -6.91
N SER A 780 -1.47 -9.50 -6.08
CA SER A 780 -1.83 -10.59 -5.18
C SER A 780 -2.79 -10.07 -4.09
N PRO A 781 -3.85 -10.81 -3.76
CA PRO A 781 -4.69 -10.48 -2.60
C PRO A 781 -3.84 -10.58 -1.32
N PRO A 782 -4.12 -9.75 -0.28
CA PRO A 782 -3.45 -9.84 1.00
C PRO A 782 -3.52 -11.26 1.59
N HIS A 783 -2.41 -11.75 2.14
CA HIS A 783 -2.32 -13.10 2.68
C HIS A 783 -3.36 -13.34 3.80
N PRO A 784 -4.05 -14.51 3.85
CA PRO A 784 -5.11 -14.74 4.83
C PRO A 784 -4.71 -14.50 6.30
N ASN A 785 -3.47 -14.80 6.70
CA ASN A 785 -2.99 -14.50 8.05
C ASN A 785 -2.90 -13.00 8.35
N ALA A 786 -2.57 -12.18 7.33
CA ALA A 786 -2.56 -10.72 7.46
C ALA A 786 -3.99 -10.20 7.64
N ALA A 787 -4.98 -10.75 6.90
CA ALA A 787 -6.38 -10.43 7.11
C ALA A 787 -6.86 -10.79 8.53
N VAL A 788 -6.50 -11.98 9.05
CA VAL A 788 -6.78 -12.36 10.46
C VAL A 788 -6.17 -11.34 11.43
N SER A 789 -4.90 -10.98 11.22
CA SER A 789 -4.18 -10.02 12.08
C SER A 789 -4.86 -8.64 12.06
N ILE A 790 -5.16 -8.10 10.86
CA ILE A 790 -5.88 -6.84 10.67
C ILE A 790 -7.24 -6.87 11.39
N ASN A 791 -8.01 -7.95 11.31
CA ASN A 791 -9.32 -8.02 11.95
C ASN A 791 -9.25 -8.16 13.47
N ASN A 792 -8.21 -8.81 14.00
CA ASN A 792 -7.96 -8.82 15.44
C ASN A 792 -7.64 -7.41 15.96
N VAL A 793 -6.88 -6.62 15.21
CA VAL A 793 -6.64 -5.19 15.52
C VAL A 793 -7.95 -4.39 15.43
N ILE A 794 -8.73 -4.52 14.36
CA ILE A 794 -10.03 -3.83 14.18
C ILE A 794 -10.98 -4.14 15.34
N ARG A 795 -11.16 -5.42 15.72
CA ARG A 795 -12.02 -5.84 16.83
C ARG A 795 -11.58 -5.23 18.16
N THR A 796 -10.27 -5.21 18.42
CA THR A 796 -9.68 -4.66 19.64
C THR A 796 -9.74 -3.13 19.70
N HIS A 797 -9.64 -2.44 18.55
CA HIS A 797 -9.56 -0.97 18.49
C HIS A 797 -10.86 -0.25 18.14
N ALA A 798 -11.89 -0.94 17.63
CA ALA A 798 -13.24 -0.39 17.42
C ALA A 798 -13.91 0.27 18.65
N PRO A 799 -13.67 -0.15 19.92
CA PRO A 799 -14.15 0.58 21.09
C PRO A 799 -13.56 1.99 21.24
N TYR A 800 -12.40 2.25 20.64
CA TYR A 800 -11.68 3.51 20.76
C TYR A 800 -11.92 4.41 19.55
N TRP A 801 -11.85 3.86 18.33
CA TRP A 801 -11.88 4.60 17.07
C TRP A 801 -13.13 4.24 16.24
N ARG A 802 -13.96 5.24 15.96
CA ARG A 802 -15.23 5.10 15.23
C ARG A 802 -15.02 4.73 13.75
N SER A 803 -13.92 5.18 13.16
CA SER A 803 -13.50 4.93 11.77
C SER A 803 -13.22 3.45 11.44
N LEU A 804 -13.14 2.59 12.45
CA LEU A 804 -12.93 1.14 12.32
C LEU A 804 -14.23 0.32 12.30
N ARG A 805 -15.39 0.94 12.55
CA ARG A 805 -16.67 0.23 12.84
C ARG A 805 -17.43 -0.20 11.58
N ILE A 806 -16.76 -0.90 10.66
CA ILE A 806 -17.35 -1.46 9.45
C ILE A 806 -18.03 -2.79 9.78
N GLN A 807 -19.37 -2.77 9.85
CA GLN A 807 -20.17 -3.84 10.45
C GLN A 807 -20.73 -4.80 9.38
N LEU A 808 -19.95 -5.82 9.04
CA LEU A 808 -20.33 -6.84 8.04
C LEU A 808 -20.92 -8.11 8.68
N PRO A 809 -21.92 -8.76 8.07
CA PRO A 809 -22.46 -10.04 8.53
C PRO A 809 -21.55 -11.22 8.19
N GLU A 810 -21.30 -12.11 9.16
CA GLU A 810 -20.41 -13.28 9.07
C GLU A 810 -20.73 -14.23 7.90
N SER A 811 -22.00 -14.26 7.47
CA SER A 811 -22.48 -15.08 6.37
C SER A 811 -21.81 -14.75 5.02
N LEU A 812 -21.29 -13.55 4.83
CA LEU A 812 -20.60 -13.16 3.59
C LEU A 812 -19.37 -14.02 3.33
N ARG A 813 -18.51 -14.22 4.34
CA ARG A 813 -17.30 -15.05 4.20
C ARG A 813 -17.63 -16.52 3.96
N LEU A 814 -18.73 -17.00 4.54
CA LEU A 814 -19.24 -18.37 4.33
C LEU A 814 -19.91 -18.57 2.95
N SER A 815 -20.31 -17.48 2.28
CA SER A 815 -20.93 -17.52 0.94
C SER A 815 -19.92 -17.61 -0.21
N LEU A 816 -18.65 -17.23 0.04
CA LEU A 816 -17.59 -17.31 -0.95
C LEU A 816 -17.25 -18.77 -1.32
N PRO A 817 -16.98 -19.09 -2.61
CA PRO A 817 -16.53 -20.42 -3.00
C PRO A 817 -15.22 -20.79 -2.29
N SER A 818 -15.21 -21.92 -1.56
CA SER A 818 -14.00 -22.39 -0.86
C SER A 818 -12.79 -22.42 -1.79
N PRO A 819 -11.62 -21.86 -1.40
CA PRO A 819 -10.43 -21.84 -2.24
C PRO A 819 -10.08 -23.22 -2.78
N LYS A 820 -10.04 -23.36 -4.11
CA LYS A 820 -9.75 -24.64 -4.78
C LYS A 820 -8.28 -25.02 -4.57
N HIS A 821 -7.98 -25.70 -3.47
CA HIS A 821 -6.69 -26.33 -3.24
C HIS A 821 -6.27 -27.10 -4.51
N ARG A 822 -5.07 -26.80 -5.02
CA ARG A 822 -4.40 -27.63 -6.04
C ARG A 822 -4.00 -28.96 -5.41
N GLY A 823 -4.98 -29.87 -5.28
CA GLY A 823 -4.79 -31.18 -4.68
C GLY A 823 -3.68 -31.96 -5.39
N LYS A 824 -2.69 -32.44 -4.62
CA LYS A 824 -1.63 -33.33 -5.12
C LYS A 824 -2.28 -34.52 -5.83
N ARG A 825 -1.92 -34.75 -7.10
CA ARG A 825 -2.36 -35.92 -7.88
C ARG A 825 -1.73 -37.20 -7.32
N THR A 826 -2.31 -37.77 -6.26
CA THR A 826 -1.89 -39.06 -5.71
C THR A 826 -2.34 -40.19 -6.63
N SER A 827 -1.41 -40.74 -7.41
CA SER A 827 -1.67 -41.87 -8.30
C SER A 827 -1.82 -43.19 -7.54
N LYS A 828 -3.04 -43.68 -7.38
CA LYS A 828 -3.34 -45.10 -7.09
C LYS A 828 -4.73 -45.43 -7.63
N GLY A 829 -4.83 -46.46 -8.47
CA GLY A 829 -6.11 -46.90 -9.03
C GLY A 829 -6.22 -48.41 -9.08
N LYS A 830 -7.45 -48.93 -8.97
CA LYS A 830 -7.94 -50.22 -9.52
C LYS A 830 -9.40 -50.45 -9.07
N GLY A 831 -10.27 -50.88 -9.99
CA GLY A 831 -11.47 -51.68 -9.65
C GLY A 831 -12.85 -51.15 -10.05
N LYS A 832 -13.38 -51.67 -11.17
CA LYS A 832 -14.66 -52.44 -11.26
C LYS A 832 -15.80 -52.07 -10.27
N LYS A 833 -17.04 -51.75 -10.67
CA LYS A 833 -17.85 -52.08 -11.87
C LYS A 833 -19.00 -51.06 -12.09
N SER A 834 -19.51 -50.96 -13.31
CA SER A 834 -20.85 -50.40 -13.65
C SER A 834 -21.97 -51.45 -13.51
N PRO A 835 -23.25 -51.05 -13.34
CA PRO A 835 -24.20 -50.82 -14.47
C PRO A 835 -24.43 -49.31 -14.74
N ARG A 836 -24.91 -48.78 -15.90
CA ARG A 836 -25.93 -49.17 -16.90
C ARG A 836 -27.38 -49.12 -16.35
N GLN A 837 -28.40 -48.57 -17.03
CA GLN A 837 -28.48 -47.68 -18.21
C GLN A 837 -29.95 -47.19 -18.34
N GLY A 838 -30.24 -46.09 -19.06
CA GLY A 838 -31.61 -45.55 -19.26
C GLY A 838 -31.70 -44.07 -18.91
N ASP A 839 -31.68 -43.06 -19.79
CA ASP A 839 -31.92 -42.89 -21.24
C ASP A 839 -33.29 -42.25 -21.57
N GLY A 840 -33.29 -41.27 -22.50
CA GLY A 840 -34.42 -40.39 -22.83
C GLY A 840 -34.78 -39.36 -21.73
N GLY A 841 -35.31 -38.17 -22.02
CA GLY A 841 -35.71 -37.59 -23.31
C GLY A 841 -36.98 -36.75 -23.11
N GLY A 842 -36.86 -35.42 -23.01
CA GLY A 842 -37.94 -34.57 -22.49
C GLY A 842 -38.93 -34.01 -23.51
N ALA A 843 -40.10 -33.57 -23.01
CA ALA A 843 -41.01 -32.65 -23.70
C ALA A 843 -41.86 -31.86 -22.68
N SER A 844 -42.07 -30.56 -22.96
CA SER A 844 -43.12 -29.71 -22.38
C SER A 844 -44.21 -29.49 -23.47
N PRO A 845 -45.28 -28.68 -23.32
CA PRO A 845 -45.72 -27.90 -22.13
C PRO A 845 -47.25 -27.95 -21.84
N GLY A 846 -47.68 -27.27 -20.76
CA GLY A 846 -48.72 -26.23 -20.92
C GLY A 846 -50.08 -26.34 -20.20
N GLN A 847 -50.53 -25.16 -19.75
CA GLN A 847 -51.92 -24.65 -19.67
C GLN A 847 -52.91 -25.07 -18.54
N THR A 848 -53.25 -24.05 -17.72
CA THR A 848 -54.63 -23.65 -17.26
C THR A 848 -55.37 -24.54 -16.23
N THR A 849 -56.22 -24.05 -15.30
CA THR A 849 -56.68 -22.68 -14.93
C THR A 849 -57.40 -22.66 -13.56
N ARG A 850 -57.23 -21.58 -12.76
CA ARG A 850 -58.23 -20.89 -11.88
C ARG A 850 -58.95 -21.71 -10.76
N LEU A 851 -59.61 -21.15 -9.71
CA LEU A 851 -59.99 -19.76 -9.33
C LEU A 851 -60.31 -19.69 -7.80
N SER A 852 -60.06 -18.53 -7.12
CA SER A 852 -60.74 -18.00 -5.90
C SER A 852 -60.76 -18.84 -4.58
N THR A 853 -60.82 -18.32 -3.33
CA THR A 853 -60.78 -16.99 -2.65
C THR A 853 -59.77 -17.07 -1.46
N GLY A 854 -59.45 -16.05 -0.63
CA GLY A 854 -59.83 -14.62 -0.55
C GLY A 854 -60.33 -14.19 0.86
N GLY A 855 -59.56 -13.37 1.60
CA GLY A 855 -59.85 -12.88 2.97
C GLY A 855 -58.73 -11.96 3.52
N GLN A 856 -58.99 -11.20 4.60
CA GLN A 856 -58.10 -10.16 5.17
C GLN A 856 -57.65 -10.47 6.61
N GLY A 857 -56.53 -9.89 7.08
CA GLY A 857 -56.22 -9.79 8.52
C GLY A 857 -54.77 -9.40 8.85
N ASN A 858 -54.58 -8.37 9.69
CA ASN A 858 -53.30 -8.02 10.32
C ASN A 858 -53.27 -8.51 11.78
N CYS A 859 -52.13 -9.06 12.21
CA CYS A 859 -51.59 -9.09 13.58
C CYS A 859 -50.11 -9.51 13.43
N ASP A 860 -49.13 -8.76 13.95
CA ASP A 860 -48.73 -8.64 15.37
C ASP A 860 -48.26 -9.97 15.95
N LEU A 861 -46.99 -10.00 16.38
CA LEU A 861 -46.24 -11.20 16.76
C LEU A 861 -45.66 -11.03 18.18
N ASP A 862 -46.49 -11.22 19.20
CA ASP A 862 -46.10 -11.06 20.60
C ASP A 862 -46.75 -12.12 21.50
N ASP A 863 -46.34 -13.39 21.38
CA ASP A 863 -46.29 -14.31 22.52
C ASP A 863 -45.47 -15.58 22.21
N LEU A 864 -44.59 -15.97 23.15
CA LEU A 864 -44.41 -17.36 23.61
C LEU A 864 -43.32 -17.44 24.71
N THR A 865 -43.65 -16.99 25.92
CA THR A 865 -42.87 -17.35 27.13
C THR A 865 -43.75 -17.94 28.23
N LYS A 866 -43.54 -19.23 28.54
CA LYS A 866 -43.62 -19.87 29.89
C LYS A 866 -43.43 -21.40 29.82
N GLY A 867 -42.64 -21.94 30.75
CA GLY A 867 -42.46 -23.38 30.99
C GLY A 867 -41.72 -23.61 32.31
N LEU A 868 -42.34 -24.33 33.26
CA LEU A 868 -42.08 -24.20 34.71
C LEU A 868 -42.30 -25.55 35.44
N VAL A 869 -41.57 -25.96 36.50
CA VAL A 869 -40.32 -25.45 37.10
C VAL A 869 -39.66 -26.56 37.97
N SER A 870 -38.36 -26.41 38.30
CA SER A 870 -37.59 -27.17 39.31
C SER A 870 -37.37 -28.69 39.16
N LEU A 871 -36.13 -29.11 39.40
CA LEU A 871 -35.79 -30.14 40.39
C LEU A 871 -34.32 -29.97 40.84
N ASP A 872 -34.08 -29.94 42.16
CA ASP A 872 -32.75 -29.86 42.78
C ASP A 872 -32.64 -30.96 43.85
N LEU A 873 -31.52 -31.68 43.87
CA LEU A 873 -31.14 -32.64 44.90
C LEU A 873 -29.60 -32.76 44.96
N ASN A 874 -29.03 -32.24 46.05
CA ASN A 874 -27.60 -32.34 46.36
C ASN A 874 -27.19 -33.77 46.78
N GLN A 875 -25.97 -34.22 46.43
CA GLN A 875 -24.95 -34.67 47.41
C GLN A 875 -23.56 -35.05 46.82
N THR A 876 -22.52 -34.41 47.39
CA THR A 876 -21.15 -34.92 47.69
C THR A 876 -20.25 -35.60 46.64
N ALA A 877 -19.02 -35.08 46.45
CA ALA A 877 -17.73 -35.69 46.87
C ALA A 877 -16.51 -35.45 45.93
N SER A 878 -15.47 -34.81 46.49
CA SER A 878 -14.00 -35.05 46.34
C SER A 878 -13.31 -35.25 44.96
N PRO A 879 -12.26 -34.45 44.64
CA PRO A 879 -11.23 -34.77 43.63
C PRO A 879 -9.99 -35.50 44.22
N ASN A 880 -9.02 -35.87 43.35
CA ASN A 880 -7.71 -36.53 43.59
C ASN A 880 -7.75 -38.08 43.73
N PRO A 881 -6.67 -38.85 43.39
CA PRO A 881 -5.26 -38.43 43.28
C PRO A 881 -4.48 -38.79 41.98
N SER A 882 -3.20 -38.37 41.95
CA SER A 882 -2.19 -38.57 40.89
C SER A 882 -1.50 -39.96 40.93
N PRO A 883 -0.52 -40.21 40.04
CA PRO A 883 0.87 -40.31 40.55
C PRO A 883 1.99 -39.70 39.67
N ALA A 884 3.17 -39.61 40.29
CA ALA A 884 4.47 -39.04 39.88
C ALA A 884 5.09 -39.58 38.55
N SER A 885 6.23 -39.12 38.02
CA SER A 885 7.41 -38.36 38.54
C SER A 885 8.12 -37.63 37.36
N VAL A 886 9.24 -36.89 37.41
CA VAL A 886 10.37 -36.65 38.36
C VAL A 886 10.77 -35.14 38.28
N ALA A 887 11.74 -34.63 39.07
CA ALA A 887 12.30 -33.27 38.90
C ALA A 887 13.82 -33.15 39.15
N VAL A 888 14.52 -32.38 38.31
CA VAL A 888 15.90 -31.83 38.46
C VAL A 888 15.98 -30.53 37.62
N GLY A 889 16.61 -29.42 38.02
CA GLY A 889 17.20 -29.10 39.32
C GLY A 889 18.09 -27.83 39.34
N GLY A 890 17.51 -26.64 39.53
CA GLY A 890 18.22 -25.41 39.93
C GLY A 890 18.95 -24.61 38.82
N ALA A 891 19.43 -23.37 39.06
CA ALA A 891 19.15 -22.48 40.19
C ALA A 891 19.60 -21.02 39.92
N ARG A 892 18.83 -20.03 40.43
CA ARG A 892 19.39 -18.79 41.03
C ARG A 892 18.38 -18.22 42.05
N GLN A 893 18.87 -17.81 43.20
CA GLN A 893 18.04 -17.46 44.36
C GLN A 893 17.57 -15.99 44.32
N LYS A 894 16.31 -15.73 44.68
CA LYS A 894 15.85 -14.44 45.21
C LYS A 894 15.61 -14.59 46.72
N LEU A 895 16.10 -13.61 47.48
CA LEU A 895 15.92 -13.53 48.94
C LEU A 895 14.45 -13.30 49.32
N ARG A 896 14.06 -13.69 50.54
CA ARG A 896 12.82 -13.26 51.21
C ARG A 896 13.15 -12.66 52.59
N PRO A 897 12.30 -11.77 53.13
CA PRO A 897 12.63 -10.94 54.28
C PRO A 897 12.62 -11.69 55.61
N GLY A 898 13.34 -11.16 56.61
CA GLY A 898 13.35 -11.64 57.99
C GLY A 898 12.32 -10.94 58.91
N PRO A 899 12.15 -11.44 60.15
CA PRO A 899 11.34 -10.80 61.18
C PRO A 899 12.09 -9.67 61.92
N LEU A 900 11.36 -8.86 62.71
CA LEU A 900 11.90 -7.74 63.47
C LEU A 900 12.51 -8.17 64.81
N GLU A 901 13.61 -7.51 65.21
CA GLU A 901 13.84 -7.07 66.60
C GLU A 901 14.85 -5.90 66.64
N SER A 902 15.09 -5.28 67.80
CA SER A 902 15.73 -3.94 67.90
C SER A 902 16.36 -3.68 69.29
N PRO A 903 17.05 -2.54 69.57
CA PRO A 903 18.15 -1.92 68.79
C PRO A 903 19.33 -1.45 69.69
N VAL A 904 20.61 -1.68 69.33
CA VAL A 904 21.77 -1.13 70.09
C VAL A 904 22.92 -0.59 69.22
N LYS A 905 23.44 0.55 69.69
CA LYS A 905 24.55 1.45 69.27
C LYS A 905 25.89 0.82 68.83
N GLY A 906 26.64 1.57 68.01
CA GLY A 906 28.13 1.57 67.95
C GLY A 906 28.69 1.44 66.52
N LEU A 907 29.15 2.49 65.85
CA LEU A 907 30.40 3.27 65.97
C LEU A 907 31.70 2.60 65.50
N ASN A 908 32.22 3.13 64.38
CA ASN A 908 33.62 3.42 64.03
C ASN A 908 34.63 2.32 63.60
N LYS A 909 35.24 2.63 62.44
CA LYS A 909 36.68 2.65 62.10
C LYS A 909 37.43 1.34 61.78
N GLU A 910 38.04 1.39 60.59
CA GLU A 910 39.47 1.07 60.30
C GLU A 910 39.96 -0.39 60.46
N ALA A 911 41.03 -0.84 59.80
CA ALA A 911 41.65 -0.51 58.49
C ALA A 911 42.80 -1.51 58.25
N THR A 912 43.25 -1.69 57.00
CA THR A 912 44.60 -2.24 56.63
C THR A 912 44.88 -3.72 57.06
N THR A 913 45.82 -4.50 56.52
CA THR A 913 46.82 -4.39 55.42
C THR A 913 47.34 -5.80 55.05
N VAL A 914 47.76 -6.02 53.79
CA VAL A 914 48.89 -6.91 53.32
C VAL A 914 48.86 -8.41 53.69
N GLY A 915 49.20 -9.36 52.80
CA GLY A 915 49.61 -9.29 51.39
C GLY A 915 50.38 -10.56 50.93
N ASN A 916 51.10 -10.44 49.79
CA ASN A 916 52.11 -11.34 49.21
C ASN A 916 51.68 -12.64 48.46
N THR A 917 51.96 -12.61 47.16
CA THR A 917 52.29 -13.68 46.18
C THR A 917 53.71 -14.27 46.40
N PRO A 918 54.31 -15.14 45.53
CA PRO A 918 53.87 -15.84 44.28
C PRO A 918 53.96 -17.41 44.38
N GLU A 919 53.70 -18.26 43.37
CA GLU A 919 54.54 -18.72 42.21
C GLU A 919 53.86 -19.95 41.51
N ILE A 920 54.21 -20.53 40.33
CA ILE A 920 54.85 -20.09 39.06
C ILE A 920 54.74 -21.24 37.96
N LEU A 921 55.12 -20.96 36.69
CA LEU A 921 55.51 -21.86 35.55
C LEU A 921 54.56 -22.93 34.90
N HIS A 922 54.00 -22.57 33.73
CA HIS A 922 54.14 -23.13 32.33
C HIS A 922 55.05 -24.38 32.02
N PRO A 923 55.06 -24.98 30.77
CA PRO A 923 54.03 -25.14 29.69
C PRO A 923 54.07 -26.44 28.78
N THR A 924 52.97 -26.77 28.05
CA THR A 924 52.90 -27.42 26.67
C THR A 924 53.54 -28.82 26.38
N PRO A 925 53.44 -29.46 25.17
CA PRO A 925 52.47 -29.42 24.04
C PRO A 925 51.96 -30.82 23.51
N ASP A 926 51.12 -30.78 22.45
CA ASP A 926 51.04 -31.70 21.27
C ASP A 926 50.21 -33.02 21.17
N ARG A 927 49.94 -33.42 19.90
CA ARG A 927 49.17 -34.59 19.36
C ARG A 927 50.16 -35.67 18.77
N PRO A 928 49.82 -36.71 17.92
CA PRO A 928 48.53 -37.25 17.39
C PRO A 928 48.41 -38.81 17.22
N LYS A 929 47.34 -39.29 16.53
CA LYS A 929 47.19 -40.56 15.73
C LYS A 929 47.02 -41.94 16.46
N THR A 930 46.41 -43.02 15.93
CA THR A 930 45.24 -43.35 15.01
C THR A 930 45.05 -44.91 14.96
N VAL A 931 43.98 -45.45 14.34
CA VAL A 931 43.78 -46.86 13.85
C VAL A 931 43.36 -47.93 14.90
N ASP A 932 42.45 -48.92 14.69
CA ASP A 932 41.22 -49.11 13.86
C ASP A 932 40.46 -50.43 14.28
N GLN A 933 39.30 -50.71 13.64
CA GLN A 933 38.56 -52.01 13.55
C GLN A 933 37.69 -52.47 14.75
N GLU A 934 36.49 -53.09 14.58
CA GLU A 934 35.73 -53.45 13.36
C GLU A 934 34.20 -53.63 13.58
N ASN A 935 33.43 -53.44 12.49
CA ASN A 935 32.13 -54.06 12.12
C ASN A 935 30.84 -53.95 13.00
N GLY A 936 29.73 -53.52 12.35
CA GLY A 936 28.34 -53.87 12.76
C GLY A 936 27.27 -52.76 12.59
N SER A 937 26.55 -52.73 11.46
CA SER A 937 25.33 -51.92 11.28
C SER A 937 24.06 -52.67 11.72
N PRO A 938 22.97 -51.96 12.07
CA PRO A 938 21.92 -51.70 11.06
C PRO A 938 21.29 -50.29 11.12
N GLU A 939 20.46 -49.98 10.13
CA GLU A 939 19.74 -48.71 9.96
C GLU A 939 18.53 -48.57 10.91
N THR A 940 18.10 -47.34 11.20
CA THR A 940 16.70 -47.02 11.58
C THR A 940 16.38 -45.54 11.31
N GLU A 941 15.11 -45.24 11.03
CA GLU A 941 14.66 -43.96 10.47
C GLU A 941 14.53 -42.82 11.51
N PHE A 942 14.69 -41.58 11.06
CA PHE A 942 14.22 -40.38 11.77
C PHE A 942 13.35 -39.51 10.86
N GLN A 943 12.10 -39.27 11.28
CA GLN A 943 11.20 -38.26 10.73
C GLN A 943 11.20 -37.05 11.68
N GLY A 944 11.12 -35.79 11.24
CA GLY A 944 11.08 -35.30 9.87
C GLY A 944 10.87 -33.78 9.84
N GLY A 945 11.92 -33.01 10.13
CA GLY A 945 11.89 -31.54 10.10
C GLY A 945 11.98 -30.98 8.67
N THR A 946 11.23 -29.92 8.37
CA THR A 946 11.18 -29.34 7.02
C THR A 946 12.42 -28.49 6.73
N LEU A 947 13.42 -29.10 6.09
CA LEU A 947 14.58 -28.39 5.55
C LEU A 947 14.16 -27.42 4.44
N TYR A 948 14.78 -26.24 4.42
CA TYR A 948 14.68 -25.29 3.31
C TYR A 948 15.42 -25.86 2.10
N VAL A 949 14.68 -26.36 1.11
CA VAL A 949 15.23 -26.82 -0.17
C VAL A 949 14.91 -25.79 -1.25
N VAL A 950 15.96 -25.18 -1.81
CA VAL A 950 15.86 -24.43 -3.06
C VAL A 950 15.88 -25.45 -4.20
N ASP A 951 14.71 -25.75 -4.77
CA ASP A 951 14.55 -26.73 -5.85
C ASP A 951 14.98 -26.10 -7.19
N PRO A 952 16.10 -26.53 -7.81
CA PRO A 952 16.62 -25.90 -9.02
C PRO A 952 15.76 -26.26 -10.25
N LEU A 953 15.61 -25.33 -11.19
CA LEU A 953 14.87 -25.56 -12.42
C LEU A 953 15.52 -26.68 -13.24
N SER A 954 14.75 -27.75 -13.49
CA SER A 954 15.18 -28.87 -14.32
C SER A 954 15.25 -28.53 -15.83
N TRP A 955 14.69 -27.39 -16.24
CA TRP A 955 14.83 -26.82 -17.59
C TRP A 955 14.56 -25.31 -17.57
N CYS A 956 15.26 -24.55 -18.43
CA CYS A 956 14.91 -23.17 -18.76
C CYS A 956 15.27 -22.89 -20.25
N PRO A 957 14.63 -21.89 -20.92
CA PRO A 957 14.87 -21.62 -22.34
C PRO A 957 16.28 -21.12 -22.65
N HIS A 958 17.04 -20.68 -21.63
CA HIS A 958 18.39 -20.15 -21.78
C HIS A 958 19.48 -21.24 -21.80
N LEU A 959 19.12 -22.51 -21.61
CA LEU A 959 20.08 -23.63 -21.71
C LEU A 959 20.72 -23.74 -23.10
N ASP A 960 20.04 -23.31 -24.17
CA ASP A 960 20.59 -23.28 -25.54
C ASP A 960 21.78 -22.30 -25.69
N ALA A 961 21.97 -21.38 -24.73
CA ALA A 961 23.12 -20.49 -24.67
C ALA A 961 24.40 -21.17 -24.13
N VAL A 962 24.28 -22.30 -23.43
CA VAL A 962 25.44 -23.06 -22.90
C VAL A 962 26.27 -23.60 -24.08
N LYS A 963 27.60 -23.57 -23.95
CA LYS A 963 28.55 -24.12 -24.93
C LYS A 963 29.37 -25.26 -24.31
N PRO A 964 29.84 -26.24 -25.10
CA PRO A 964 30.72 -27.30 -24.62
C PRO A 964 31.97 -26.75 -23.93
N VAL A 965 32.52 -27.52 -23.00
CA VAL A 965 33.72 -27.12 -22.26
C VAL A 965 34.92 -26.94 -23.23
N PRO A 966 35.72 -25.86 -23.10
CA PRO A 966 36.88 -25.64 -23.95
C PRO A 966 37.89 -26.79 -23.87
N ALA A 967 38.57 -27.09 -24.98
CA ALA A 967 39.57 -28.16 -25.05
C ALA A 967 40.82 -27.93 -24.16
N GLY A 968 40.99 -26.72 -23.60
CA GLY A 968 41.98 -26.41 -22.57
C GLY A 968 41.52 -26.70 -21.13
N GLY A 969 40.28 -27.16 -20.94
CA GLY A 969 39.65 -27.34 -19.63
C GLY A 969 39.02 -26.07 -19.07
N MET A 970 38.81 -26.08 -17.75
CA MET A 970 38.32 -24.96 -16.94
C MET A 970 39.23 -24.85 -15.71
N ASP A 971 39.63 -23.64 -15.33
CA ASP A 971 40.32 -23.38 -14.07
C ASP A 971 39.39 -22.61 -13.13
N VAL A 972 39.11 -23.22 -11.96
CA VAL A 972 38.19 -22.70 -10.94
C VAL A 972 38.87 -21.74 -9.95
N PHE A 973 40.17 -21.54 -10.08
CA PHE A 973 40.98 -20.68 -9.22
C PHE A 973 41.37 -19.35 -9.89
N LEU A 974 40.81 -19.05 -11.07
CA LEU A 974 41.06 -17.80 -11.78
C LEU A 974 40.43 -16.59 -11.06
N PRO A 975 41.14 -15.44 -11.02
CA PRO A 975 40.57 -14.18 -10.55
C PRO A 975 39.54 -13.61 -11.55
N CYS A 976 38.73 -12.66 -11.09
CA CYS A 976 37.87 -11.86 -11.95
C CYS A 976 38.70 -11.05 -12.96
N GLU A 977 38.41 -11.20 -14.26
CA GLU A 977 39.16 -10.55 -15.34
C GLU A 977 39.19 -9.01 -15.23
N ASP A 978 38.12 -8.38 -14.76
CA ASP A 978 37.99 -6.91 -14.70
C ASP A 978 38.68 -6.27 -13.48
N CYS A 979 38.76 -6.95 -12.33
CA CYS A 979 39.24 -6.35 -11.08
C CYS A 979 40.22 -7.18 -10.24
N GLY A 980 40.61 -8.38 -10.69
CA GLY A 980 41.59 -9.21 -9.98
C GLY A 980 41.11 -9.81 -8.65
N SER A 981 39.80 -9.78 -8.37
CA SER A 981 39.22 -10.40 -7.17
C SER A 981 39.27 -11.92 -7.25
N ASP A 982 39.74 -12.59 -6.19
CA ASP A 982 39.62 -14.05 -5.99
C ASP A 982 38.31 -14.44 -5.27
N ALA A 983 37.59 -13.47 -4.70
CA ALA A 983 36.38 -13.70 -3.91
C ALA A 983 35.13 -13.91 -4.79
N GLU A 984 34.35 -14.94 -4.47
CA GLU A 984 33.05 -15.30 -5.08
C GLU A 984 33.06 -15.20 -6.62
N ASN A 985 34.03 -15.83 -7.29
CA ASN A 985 34.08 -15.86 -8.74
C ASN A 985 33.10 -16.86 -9.35
N TRP A 986 32.60 -16.49 -10.53
CA TRP A 986 31.71 -17.27 -11.37
C TRP A 986 32.34 -17.37 -12.78
N ILE A 987 31.96 -18.39 -13.54
CA ILE A 987 32.32 -18.56 -14.95
C ILE A 987 31.08 -18.52 -15.85
N CYS A 988 31.20 -17.84 -16.99
CA CYS A 988 30.16 -17.78 -18.00
C CYS A 988 30.09 -19.09 -18.81
N LEU A 989 28.95 -19.80 -18.80
CA LEU A 989 28.82 -21.06 -19.57
C LEU A 989 28.61 -20.86 -21.07
N THR A 990 28.58 -19.62 -21.56
CA THR A 990 28.52 -19.29 -23.00
C THR A 990 29.88 -18.93 -23.59
N CYS A 991 30.77 -18.27 -22.85
CA CYS A 991 32.09 -17.85 -23.36
C CYS A 991 33.29 -18.16 -22.46
N TYR A 992 33.07 -18.81 -21.32
CA TYR A 992 34.10 -19.28 -20.37
C TYR A 992 35.02 -18.19 -19.77
N LYS A 993 34.59 -16.93 -19.83
CA LYS A 993 35.18 -15.81 -19.07
C LYS A 993 34.82 -15.88 -17.58
N VAL A 994 35.71 -15.38 -16.73
CA VAL A 994 35.61 -15.42 -15.26
C VAL A 994 35.46 -14.03 -14.67
N PHE A 995 34.42 -13.84 -13.85
CA PHE A 995 34.11 -12.57 -13.22
C PHE A 995 33.57 -12.76 -11.80
N CYS A 996 33.75 -11.75 -10.94
CA CYS A 996 33.25 -11.78 -9.56
C CYS A 996 31.72 -11.66 -9.50
N GLY A 997 31.14 -12.30 -8.49
CA GLY A 997 29.70 -12.48 -8.32
C GLY A 997 28.92 -11.24 -7.88
N ARG A 998 27.62 -11.48 -7.60
CA ARG A 998 26.61 -10.43 -7.36
C ARG A 998 26.90 -9.62 -6.09
N TYR A 999 27.59 -10.21 -5.11
CA TYR A 999 27.87 -9.58 -3.81
C TYR A 999 29.29 -9.01 -3.69
N VAL A 1000 30.06 -9.01 -4.79
CA VAL A 1000 31.44 -8.48 -4.84
C VAL A 1000 31.47 -7.15 -5.63
N ASN A 1001 31.69 -7.19 -6.95
CA ASN A 1001 31.58 -6.00 -7.83
C ASN A 1001 30.60 -6.22 -9.00
N GLN A 1002 29.78 -7.29 -8.97
CA GLN A 1002 28.74 -7.58 -9.97
C GLN A 1002 29.23 -7.80 -11.42
N HIS A 1003 30.54 -7.85 -11.70
CA HIS A 1003 31.06 -8.00 -13.07
C HIS A 1003 30.48 -9.20 -13.83
N MET A 1004 30.15 -10.33 -13.18
CA MET A 1004 29.47 -11.44 -13.87
C MET A 1004 28.01 -11.09 -14.26
N VAL A 1005 27.30 -10.31 -13.43
CA VAL A 1005 25.95 -9.80 -13.75
C VAL A 1005 26.03 -8.83 -14.92
N THR A 1006 26.98 -7.89 -14.88
CA THR A 1006 27.24 -6.94 -15.97
C THR A 1006 27.62 -7.65 -17.26
N HIS A 1007 28.49 -8.67 -17.19
CA HIS A 1007 28.84 -9.50 -18.34
C HIS A 1007 27.63 -10.22 -18.94
N GLY A 1008 26.80 -10.85 -18.09
CA GLY A 1008 25.61 -11.57 -18.51
C GLY A 1008 24.57 -10.68 -19.19
N LEU A 1009 24.41 -9.43 -18.71
CA LEU A 1009 23.54 -8.41 -19.30
C LEU A 1009 24.11 -7.87 -20.63
N VAL A 1010 25.37 -7.42 -20.64
CA VAL A 1010 26.00 -6.76 -21.80
C VAL A 1010 26.29 -7.72 -22.96
N SER A 1011 26.49 -9.01 -22.66
CA SER A 1011 26.84 -10.03 -23.66
C SER A 1011 25.67 -10.95 -24.05
N GLU A 1012 24.48 -10.74 -23.48
CA GLU A 1012 23.34 -11.69 -23.56
C GLU A 1012 23.76 -13.14 -23.18
N HIS A 1013 24.56 -13.27 -22.12
CA HIS A 1013 25.11 -14.54 -21.61
C HIS A 1013 24.46 -14.93 -20.27
N PRO A 1014 23.23 -15.49 -20.27
CA PRO A 1014 22.42 -15.60 -19.07
C PRO A 1014 22.79 -16.74 -18.10
N VAL A 1015 23.55 -17.76 -18.52
CA VAL A 1015 23.83 -18.96 -17.70
C VAL A 1015 25.28 -18.98 -17.21
N VAL A 1016 25.45 -19.08 -15.89
CA VAL A 1016 26.73 -18.98 -15.20
C VAL A 1016 26.90 -20.06 -14.13
N LEU A 1017 28.14 -20.48 -13.86
CA LEU A 1017 28.49 -21.47 -12.83
C LEU A 1017 29.33 -20.81 -11.74
N SER A 1018 28.98 -21.06 -10.47
CA SER A 1018 29.69 -20.56 -9.30
C SER A 1018 30.91 -21.42 -8.98
N PHE A 1019 32.09 -20.81 -8.80
CA PHE A 1019 33.26 -21.54 -8.30
C PHE A 1019 33.18 -21.80 -6.79
N ALA A 1020 32.30 -21.13 -6.04
CA ALA A 1020 32.16 -21.31 -4.59
C ALA A 1020 31.52 -22.66 -4.23
N ASP A 1021 30.43 -23.03 -4.89
CA ASP A 1021 29.57 -24.19 -4.56
C ASP A 1021 29.20 -25.07 -5.76
N LEU A 1022 29.68 -24.75 -6.97
CA LEU A 1022 29.34 -25.43 -8.22
C LEU A 1022 27.83 -25.41 -8.54
N SER A 1023 27.09 -24.46 -7.97
CA SER A 1023 25.73 -24.14 -8.41
C SER A 1023 25.77 -23.49 -9.80
N VAL A 1024 24.66 -23.60 -10.54
CA VAL A 1024 24.48 -22.95 -11.84
C VAL A 1024 23.27 -22.04 -11.74
N TRP A 1025 23.44 -20.78 -12.11
CA TRP A 1025 22.40 -19.75 -12.06
C TRP A 1025 22.05 -19.27 -13.47
N CYS A 1026 20.79 -18.92 -13.69
CA CYS A 1026 20.32 -18.26 -14.89
C CYS A 1026 19.80 -16.86 -14.55
N TYR A 1027 20.53 -15.81 -14.93
CA TYR A 1027 20.14 -14.42 -14.64
C TYR A 1027 18.77 -14.08 -15.25
N SER A 1028 18.52 -14.46 -16.51
CA SER A 1028 17.23 -14.21 -17.19
C SER A 1028 16.07 -15.12 -16.73
N CYS A 1029 16.27 -15.96 -15.72
CA CYS A 1029 15.19 -16.70 -15.05
C CYS A 1029 15.18 -16.51 -13.52
N GLU A 1030 16.11 -15.71 -12.98
CA GLU A 1030 16.37 -15.52 -11.54
C GLU A 1030 16.28 -16.80 -10.69
N ALA A 1031 16.87 -17.89 -11.20
CA ALA A 1031 16.81 -19.20 -10.56
C ALA A 1031 18.09 -20.02 -10.75
N TYR A 1032 18.33 -20.93 -9.81
CA TYR A 1032 19.27 -22.03 -9.99
C TYR A 1032 18.74 -23.03 -11.02
N VAL A 1033 19.63 -23.66 -11.76
CA VAL A 1033 19.31 -24.60 -12.85
C VAL A 1033 20.08 -25.89 -12.66
N HIS A 1034 19.41 -27.03 -12.82
CA HIS A 1034 20.01 -28.36 -12.76
C HIS A 1034 19.50 -29.21 -13.93
N ASN A 1035 20.27 -29.22 -15.02
CA ASN A 1035 19.92 -29.90 -16.27
C ASN A 1035 21.15 -30.56 -16.89
N GLN A 1036 20.95 -31.66 -17.61
CA GLN A 1036 22.01 -32.42 -18.30
C GLN A 1036 22.94 -31.54 -19.15
N ALA A 1037 22.43 -30.47 -19.77
CA ALA A 1037 23.20 -29.53 -20.59
C ALA A 1037 24.32 -28.79 -19.83
N VAL A 1038 24.31 -28.76 -18.49
CA VAL A 1038 25.38 -28.15 -17.67
C VAL A 1038 26.22 -29.16 -16.89
N PHE A 1039 25.98 -30.47 -17.06
CA PHE A 1039 26.71 -31.51 -16.32
C PHE A 1039 28.19 -31.56 -16.71
N GLU A 1040 28.53 -31.49 -18.01
CA GLU A 1040 29.94 -31.49 -18.48
C GLU A 1040 30.78 -30.38 -17.82
N ALA A 1041 30.22 -29.16 -17.72
CA ALA A 1041 30.87 -28.03 -17.07
C ALA A 1041 30.98 -28.22 -15.55
N LYS A 1042 29.93 -28.76 -14.91
CA LYS A 1042 29.91 -29.06 -13.47
C LYS A 1042 30.90 -30.16 -13.07
N ASP A 1043 30.97 -31.24 -13.83
CA ASP A 1043 31.86 -32.37 -13.58
C ASP A 1043 33.33 -31.97 -13.80
N THR A 1044 33.59 -31.15 -14.83
CA THR A 1044 34.92 -30.56 -15.06
C THR A 1044 35.33 -29.68 -13.88
N ALA A 1045 34.45 -28.76 -13.45
CA ALA A 1045 34.72 -27.87 -12.32
C ALA A 1045 34.92 -28.66 -11.00
N HIS A 1046 34.16 -29.73 -10.78
CA HIS A 1046 34.31 -30.62 -9.62
C HIS A 1046 35.66 -31.33 -9.61
N ARG A 1047 36.04 -31.95 -10.73
CA ARG A 1047 37.32 -32.68 -10.84
C ARG A 1047 38.53 -31.75 -10.67
N VAL A 1048 38.45 -30.52 -11.16
CA VAL A 1048 39.51 -29.52 -10.98
C VAL A 1048 39.55 -28.96 -9.54
N LYS A 1049 38.39 -28.79 -8.90
CA LYS A 1049 38.29 -28.27 -7.52
C LYS A 1049 38.68 -29.28 -6.44
N PHE A 1050 38.32 -30.55 -6.61
CA PHE A 1050 38.41 -31.58 -5.57
C PHE A 1050 39.32 -32.77 -5.93
N GLY A 1051 39.72 -32.93 -7.20
CA GLY A 1051 40.57 -34.03 -7.65
C GLY A 1051 39.83 -35.35 -7.95
N GLU A 1052 38.50 -35.37 -7.78
CA GLU A 1052 37.63 -36.55 -7.96
C GLU A 1052 36.37 -36.23 -8.78
N ASP A 1053 35.74 -37.27 -9.32
CA ASP A 1053 34.50 -37.15 -10.10
C ASP A 1053 33.28 -36.83 -9.21
N MET A 1054 32.27 -36.16 -9.77
CA MET A 1054 31.08 -35.77 -9.01
C MET A 1054 30.28 -37.02 -8.58
N PRO A 1055 29.87 -37.17 -7.30
CA PRO A 1055 29.23 -38.41 -6.81
C PRO A 1055 27.89 -38.84 -7.45
N PHE A 1056 27.33 -38.08 -8.39
CA PHE A 1056 26.00 -38.31 -8.98
C PHE A 1056 25.93 -37.92 -10.48
N SER A 1057 26.64 -38.65 -11.34
CA SER A 1057 26.68 -38.41 -12.79
C SER A 1057 26.11 -39.57 -13.64
N THR A 1058 24.84 -39.94 -13.40
CA THR A 1058 24.04 -40.85 -14.25
C THR A 1058 22.57 -40.44 -14.31
#